data_AF-A0A4R8BZT2-F1
#
_entry.id   AF-A0A4R8BZT2-F1
#
_cell.length_a   1.000
_cell.length_b   1.000
_cell.length_c   1.000
_cell.angle_alpha   90.00
_cell.angle_beta   90.00
_cell.angle_gamma   90.00
#
_symmetry.space_group_name_H-M   'P 1'
#
loop_
_entity.id
_entity.type
_entity.pdbx_description
1 polymer ?
#
loop_
_entity_poly.entity_id
_entity_poly.type
_entity_poly.pdbx_seq_one_letter_code
_entity_poly.pdbx_strand_id
1 'polypeptide(L)'
;MDTPPGRPDVAGDAELIARVRNGDLEAYGELYARHHHAAERMARQLVPANDADDLASDAFAKVLDALRAGGGPDISFRAYLLTTVRRVHVDRIRSGKKVQSTDDIASYEREPETFDDPTVTGFESGAAAKAFASLPERWQAVLWHTEVEGEKPAAIAPLLGLTANGVSALAYRAREGLRQAYLQQHLADVAGDRCRWTTERLGAYVRGGLTKRENRNVREHLDDCAKCTAVYLELVEVNSALPALLAPALLGTAGLGYLAATSGAKVGLVGFFVTGWKKATENSTRTAVGAGAVVVVAIAAVLAAMALTANDKPQAAIEKPPTQQPTQPPGQKPTVPPVVPPSVKPPSTKPPASNPTTAPTTAPTTAPTTAPTQPGQTPTPTATTPVPTTPTPTPTKPTPTTPVLDEALVTISMPGGGGSPAYRETAGAANGIRFVITIKTPAANANPVVIGLKYGAELEWPLTGNPPGWTCNPTAGTCTASNPAAPSPLPVTFDAPTGGTAPDRTFTVSAKTGRLYDDDSATVQAQPSTDENLLKILDGKADPDVHHRIITVAPRTDRTKVTLKLSYGSELEWPIAANPAGWKCSSSTRTCTALNPDRPAALPANFDVPDDSSTAARTFTVAATADLVSDTDSEVLPEVQQDESLLQILTPTPQTDPNPFVYNRFLQVNGATGRKVTLDISWGKNLTLLPVWSPGWTCDRTSDIRRATCWTNNYKKPLNSEWNAWLPGTGSNNAITVHARLGGREDTDSVQIPPTSSRR
;
A
#
# COMPACT_ATOMS: atom_id res chain seq x y z
N MET A 1 -26.12 -46.41 -4.64
CA MET A 1 -24.84 -45.71 -4.93
C MET A 1 -25.23 -44.27 -5.05
N ASP A 2 -25.38 -43.61 -3.90
CA ASP A 2 -26.15 -42.38 -3.79
C ASP A 2 -25.18 -41.28 -3.41
N THR A 3 -24.96 -40.36 -4.36
CA THR A 3 -24.08 -39.21 -4.16
C THR A 3 -24.64 -38.36 -3.01
N PRO A 4 -23.85 -38.04 -1.98
CA PRO A 4 -24.31 -37.12 -0.94
C PRO A 4 -24.62 -35.76 -1.59
N PRO A 5 -25.74 -35.11 -1.25
CA PRO A 5 -26.10 -33.83 -1.87
C PRO A 5 -25.00 -32.80 -1.60
N GLY A 6 -24.53 -32.16 -2.66
CA GLY A 6 -23.59 -31.05 -2.54
C GLY A 6 -24.20 -29.93 -1.70
N ARG A 7 -23.34 -29.20 -0.97
CA ARG A 7 -23.68 -27.84 -0.53
C ARG A 7 -24.19 -27.08 -1.78
N PRO A 8 -25.32 -26.35 -1.71
CA PRO A 8 -25.87 -25.69 -2.89
C PRO A 8 -24.81 -24.76 -3.49
N ASP A 9 -24.43 -25.04 -4.74
CA ASP A 9 -23.61 -24.14 -5.52
C ASP A 9 -24.40 -22.86 -5.74
N VAL A 10 -23.84 -21.73 -5.30
CA VAL A 10 -24.46 -20.42 -5.47
C VAL A 10 -24.35 -20.05 -6.94
N ALA A 11 -25.41 -20.31 -7.70
CA ALA A 11 -25.48 -20.06 -9.13
C ALA A 11 -24.99 -18.65 -9.46
N GLY A 12 -24.02 -18.56 -10.38
CA GLY A 12 -23.46 -17.29 -10.84
C GLY A 12 -24.45 -16.52 -11.71
N ASP A 13 -24.24 -15.22 -11.88
CA ASP A 13 -25.23 -14.34 -12.52
C ASP A 13 -25.52 -14.77 -13.99
N ALA A 14 -24.52 -15.33 -14.69
CA ALA A 14 -24.67 -15.92 -16.02
C ALA A 14 -25.54 -17.19 -16.06
N GLU A 15 -25.54 -18.01 -14.99
CA GLU A 15 -26.41 -19.18 -14.88
C GLU A 15 -27.86 -18.77 -14.58
N LEU A 16 -28.04 -17.74 -13.75
CA LEU A 16 -29.34 -17.12 -13.52
C LEU A 16 -29.90 -16.49 -14.80
N ILE A 17 -29.09 -15.75 -15.56
CA ILE A 17 -29.45 -15.23 -16.90
C ILE A 17 -29.94 -16.37 -17.82
N ALA A 18 -29.20 -17.48 -17.87
CA ALA A 18 -29.57 -18.63 -18.69
C ALA A 18 -30.89 -19.27 -18.23
N ARG A 19 -31.14 -19.36 -16.92
CA ARG A 19 -32.43 -19.80 -16.36
C ARG A 19 -33.58 -18.86 -16.73
N VAL A 20 -33.40 -17.54 -16.59
CA VAL A 20 -34.41 -16.53 -16.95
C VAL A 20 -34.80 -16.61 -18.43
N ARG A 21 -33.83 -16.82 -19.32
CA ARG A 21 -34.09 -17.04 -20.76
C ARG A 21 -34.88 -18.34 -21.04
N ASN A 22 -34.77 -19.34 -20.17
CA ASN A 22 -35.58 -20.56 -20.21
C ASN A 22 -36.94 -20.44 -19.48
N GLY A 23 -37.30 -19.24 -18.99
CA GLY A 23 -38.60 -18.95 -18.37
C GLY A 23 -38.65 -19.04 -16.83
N ASP A 24 -37.52 -19.33 -16.17
CA ASP A 24 -37.42 -19.35 -14.70
C ASP A 24 -37.43 -17.90 -14.15
N LEU A 25 -38.55 -17.49 -13.56
CA LEU A 25 -38.70 -16.15 -12.97
C LEU A 25 -38.17 -16.06 -11.54
N GLU A 26 -37.96 -17.19 -10.85
CA GLU A 26 -37.33 -17.19 -9.51
C GLU A 26 -35.84 -16.84 -9.62
N ALA A 27 -35.17 -17.33 -10.67
CA ALA A 27 -33.82 -16.91 -11.03
C ALA A 27 -33.70 -15.40 -11.34
N TYR A 28 -34.77 -14.76 -11.82
CA TYR A 28 -34.80 -13.30 -11.97
C TYR A 28 -34.94 -12.57 -10.63
N GLY A 29 -35.69 -13.14 -9.68
CA GLY A 29 -35.79 -12.62 -8.31
C GLY A 29 -34.44 -12.60 -7.59
N GLU A 30 -33.61 -13.62 -7.79
CA GLU A 30 -32.23 -13.68 -7.27
C GLU A 30 -31.34 -12.60 -7.90
N LEU A 31 -31.41 -12.39 -9.23
CA LEU A 31 -30.71 -11.29 -9.91
C LEU A 31 -31.17 -9.90 -9.41
N TYR A 32 -32.48 -9.73 -9.19
CA TYR A 32 -33.03 -8.51 -8.61
C TYR A 32 -32.45 -8.27 -7.21
N ALA A 33 -32.49 -9.26 -6.32
CA ALA A 33 -31.94 -9.16 -4.96
C ALA A 33 -30.44 -8.81 -4.93
N ARG A 34 -29.63 -9.39 -5.83
CA ARG A 34 -28.16 -9.15 -5.92
C ARG A 34 -27.77 -7.77 -6.45
N HIS A 35 -28.66 -7.11 -7.21
CA HIS A 35 -28.31 -5.92 -7.97
C HIS A 35 -29.22 -4.70 -7.73
N HIS A 36 -30.35 -4.86 -7.02
CA HIS A 36 -31.31 -3.78 -6.74
C HIS A 36 -30.63 -2.52 -6.21
N HIS A 37 -29.91 -2.63 -5.09
CA HIS A 37 -29.24 -1.49 -4.47
C HIS A 37 -28.16 -0.82 -5.37
N ALA A 38 -27.66 -1.50 -6.40
CA ALA A 38 -26.74 -0.88 -7.36
C ALA A 38 -27.52 0.01 -8.36
N ALA A 39 -28.63 -0.47 -8.90
CA ALA A 39 -29.53 0.31 -9.75
C ALA A 39 -30.17 1.47 -8.98
N GLU A 40 -30.63 1.21 -7.75
CA GLU A 40 -31.20 2.20 -6.83
C GLU A 40 -30.21 3.34 -6.54
N ARG A 41 -28.95 3.02 -6.16
CA ARG A 41 -27.90 4.03 -5.97
C ARG A 41 -27.66 4.86 -7.22
N MET A 42 -27.69 4.26 -8.41
CA MET A 42 -27.53 4.98 -9.68
C MET A 42 -28.74 5.87 -10.00
N ALA A 43 -29.95 5.39 -9.75
CA ALA A 43 -31.18 6.16 -9.93
C ALA A 43 -31.23 7.39 -9.01
N ARG A 44 -30.80 7.25 -7.75
CA ARG A 44 -30.65 8.36 -6.79
C ARG A 44 -29.60 9.43 -7.21
N GLN A 45 -28.78 9.19 -8.24
CA GLN A 45 -27.89 10.20 -8.86
C GLN A 45 -28.47 10.86 -10.12
N LEU A 46 -29.64 10.41 -10.58
CA LEU A 46 -30.29 10.86 -11.81
C LEU A 46 -31.63 11.55 -11.56
N VAL A 47 -32.38 11.14 -10.53
CA VAL A 47 -33.72 11.65 -10.21
C VAL A 47 -33.89 11.87 -8.70
N PRO A 48 -34.89 12.66 -8.27
CA PRO A 48 -35.25 12.81 -6.85
C PRO A 48 -35.48 11.47 -6.13
N ALA A 49 -35.30 11.47 -4.80
CA ALA A 49 -35.30 10.25 -4.00
C ALA A 49 -36.62 9.46 -4.03
N ASN A 50 -37.74 10.12 -4.35
CA ASN A 50 -39.06 9.55 -4.58
C ASN A 50 -39.20 8.81 -5.93
N ASP A 51 -38.50 9.26 -6.98
CA ASP A 51 -38.61 8.70 -8.33
C ASP A 51 -37.52 7.64 -8.63
N ALA A 52 -36.58 7.47 -7.71
CA ALA A 52 -35.41 6.61 -7.89
C ALA A 52 -35.78 5.12 -7.93
N ASP A 53 -36.70 4.69 -7.07
CA ASP A 53 -37.12 3.29 -6.96
C ASP A 53 -37.97 2.90 -8.19
N ASP A 54 -38.80 3.82 -8.71
CA ASP A 54 -39.52 3.68 -9.98
C ASP A 54 -38.56 3.61 -11.18
N LEU A 55 -37.57 4.51 -11.26
CA LEU A 55 -36.57 4.51 -12.33
C LEU A 55 -35.70 3.23 -12.33
N ALA A 56 -35.38 2.70 -11.15
CA ALA A 56 -34.71 1.41 -11.02
C ALA A 56 -35.61 0.26 -11.49
N SER A 57 -36.89 0.27 -11.09
CA SER A 57 -37.89 -0.74 -11.47
C SER A 57 -38.15 -0.77 -12.97
N ASP A 58 -38.31 0.39 -13.63
CA ASP A 58 -38.40 0.52 -15.09
C ASP A 58 -37.17 -0.07 -15.80
N ALA A 59 -35.98 0.12 -15.24
CA ALA A 59 -34.74 -0.43 -15.78
C ALA A 59 -34.67 -1.95 -15.65
N PHE A 60 -35.06 -2.51 -14.50
CA PHE A 60 -35.22 -3.96 -14.34
C PHE A 60 -36.23 -4.52 -15.34
N ALA A 61 -37.42 -3.92 -15.46
CA ALA A 61 -38.45 -4.34 -16.43
C ALA A 61 -37.90 -4.40 -17.87
N LYS A 62 -37.22 -3.34 -18.34
CA LYS A 62 -36.55 -3.34 -19.66
C LYS A 62 -35.48 -4.44 -19.79
N VAL A 63 -34.73 -4.75 -18.74
CA VAL A 63 -33.74 -5.86 -18.76
C VAL A 63 -34.43 -7.23 -18.81
N LEU A 64 -35.53 -7.43 -18.07
CA LEU A 64 -36.30 -8.68 -18.10
C LEU A 64 -36.89 -8.94 -19.49
N ASP A 65 -37.48 -7.92 -20.11
CA ASP A 65 -38.05 -8.06 -21.45
C ASP A 65 -36.96 -8.25 -22.52
N ALA A 66 -35.80 -7.60 -22.38
CA ALA A 66 -34.65 -7.85 -23.24
C ALA A 66 -34.13 -9.28 -23.12
N LEU A 67 -34.06 -9.85 -21.91
CA LEU A 67 -33.67 -11.25 -21.68
C LEU A 67 -34.71 -12.23 -22.25
N ARG A 68 -36.01 -11.98 -22.02
CA ARG A 68 -37.11 -12.79 -22.58
C ARG A 68 -37.14 -12.78 -24.11
N ALA A 69 -36.75 -11.67 -24.73
CA ALA A 69 -36.58 -11.55 -26.18
C ALA A 69 -35.31 -12.23 -26.73
N GLY A 70 -34.52 -12.92 -25.89
CA GLY A 70 -33.27 -13.57 -26.27
C GLY A 70 -32.06 -12.63 -26.40
N GLY A 71 -32.23 -11.34 -26.07
CA GLY A 71 -31.16 -10.35 -25.97
C GLY A 71 -30.68 -10.17 -24.53
N GLY A 72 -30.35 -8.93 -24.15
CA GLY A 72 -29.79 -8.61 -22.85
C GLY A 72 -28.31 -9.00 -22.70
N PRO A 73 -27.75 -8.94 -21.48
CA PRO A 73 -26.38 -9.40 -21.19
C PRO A 73 -26.30 -10.93 -21.13
N ASP A 74 -25.13 -11.50 -21.44
CA ASP A 74 -24.86 -12.93 -21.24
C ASP A 74 -24.21 -13.23 -19.88
N ILE A 75 -23.38 -12.30 -19.39
CA ILE A 75 -22.56 -12.47 -18.17
C ILE A 75 -22.57 -11.18 -17.33
N SER A 76 -22.47 -10.00 -17.95
CA SER A 76 -22.23 -8.73 -17.24
C SER A 76 -23.52 -8.02 -16.81
N PHE A 77 -24.34 -8.67 -15.97
CA PHE A 77 -25.67 -8.17 -15.59
C PHE A 77 -25.63 -6.75 -14.96
N ARG A 78 -24.79 -6.53 -13.94
CA ARG A 78 -24.73 -5.26 -13.21
C ARG A 78 -24.36 -4.08 -14.12
N ALA A 79 -23.38 -4.22 -15.00
CA ALA A 79 -22.97 -3.16 -15.92
C ALA A 79 -24.06 -2.84 -16.97
N TYR A 80 -24.74 -3.87 -17.50
CA TYR A 80 -25.86 -3.69 -18.43
C TYR A 80 -27.05 -3.00 -17.76
N LEU A 81 -27.37 -3.39 -16.52
CA LEU A 81 -28.44 -2.78 -15.72
C LEU A 81 -28.18 -1.29 -15.46
N LEU A 82 -26.99 -0.92 -14.97
CA LEU A 82 -26.62 0.48 -14.71
C LEU A 82 -26.67 1.33 -15.99
N THR A 83 -26.22 0.78 -17.12
CA THR A 83 -26.35 1.41 -18.45
C THR A 83 -27.82 1.57 -18.86
N THR A 84 -28.68 0.62 -18.49
CA THR A 84 -30.13 0.66 -18.77
C THR A 84 -30.84 1.71 -17.91
N VAL A 85 -30.50 1.86 -16.63
CA VAL A 85 -30.99 2.94 -15.75
C VAL A 85 -30.73 4.31 -16.39
N ARG A 86 -29.50 4.58 -16.85
CA ARG A 86 -29.17 5.82 -17.57
C ARG A 86 -30.01 6.01 -18.83
N ARG A 87 -30.24 4.95 -19.63
CA ARG A 87 -31.07 5.01 -20.84
C ARG A 87 -32.53 5.32 -20.53
N VAL A 88 -33.14 4.65 -19.55
CA VAL A 88 -34.52 4.94 -19.10
C VAL A 88 -34.68 6.40 -18.67
N HIS A 89 -33.73 6.94 -17.91
CA HIS A 89 -33.76 8.33 -17.50
C HIS A 89 -33.70 9.30 -18.69
N VAL A 90 -32.78 9.06 -19.64
CA VAL A 90 -32.68 9.87 -20.87
C VAL A 90 -33.93 9.75 -21.74
N ASP A 91 -34.54 8.55 -21.82
CA ASP A 91 -35.83 8.35 -22.49
C ASP A 91 -36.95 9.15 -21.80
N ARG A 92 -37.03 9.12 -20.47
CA ARG A 92 -38.02 9.85 -19.65
C ARG A 92 -37.90 11.37 -19.78
N ILE A 93 -36.67 11.92 -19.86
CA ILE A 93 -36.45 13.33 -20.19
C ILE A 93 -36.91 13.65 -21.63
N ARG A 94 -36.61 12.77 -22.58
CA ARG A 94 -36.97 12.96 -24.00
C ARG A 94 -38.47 12.82 -24.27
N SER A 95 -39.21 12.03 -23.49
CA SER A 95 -40.67 11.97 -23.54
C SER A 95 -41.32 13.12 -22.76
N GLY A 96 -40.80 13.49 -21.59
CA GLY A 96 -41.27 14.65 -20.82
C GLY A 96 -41.19 15.96 -21.62
N LYS A 97 -40.10 16.17 -22.39
CA LYS A 97 -40.01 17.31 -23.33
C LYS A 97 -41.06 17.33 -24.45
N LYS A 98 -41.83 16.25 -24.66
CA LYS A 98 -42.97 16.18 -25.59
C LYS A 98 -44.33 16.28 -24.92
N VAL A 99 -44.40 16.19 -23.59
CA VAL A 99 -45.64 16.20 -22.79
C VAL A 99 -45.51 17.30 -21.74
N GLN A 100 -45.70 18.55 -22.17
CA GLN A 100 -45.89 19.68 -21.26
C GLN A 100 -47.29 19.57 -20.65
N SER A 101 -47.36 19.19 -19.37
CA SER A 101 -48.59 19.31 -18.58
C SER A 101 -48.79 20.77 -18.19
N THR A 102 -50.02 21.28 -18.28
CA THR A 102 -50.31 22.72 -18.18
C THR A 102 -50.57 23.21 -16.75
N ASP A 103 -50.51 22.32 -15.75
CA ASP A 103 -50.79 22.62 -14.34
C ASP A 103 -49.58 22.29 -13.45
N ASP A 104 -48.88 23.35 -13.00
CA ASP A 104 -48.22 23.56 -11.69
C ASP A 104 -47.03 24.53 -11.80
N ILE A 105 -47.32 25.83 -11.88
CA ILE A 105 -46.32 26.92 -11.87
C ILE A 105 -45.89 27.22 -10.41
N ALA A 106 -45.43 26.19 -9.71
CA ALA A 106 -45.06 26.23 -8.29
C ALA A 106 -43.71 25.54 -7.98
N SER A 107 -43.13 24.81 -8.94
CA SER A 107 -41.92 23.99 -8.76
C SER A 107 -40.64 24.62 -9.32
N TYR A 108 -40.70 25.88 -9.79
CA TYR A 108 -39.67 26.49 -10.64
C TYR A 108 -38.46 27.13 -9.92
N GLU A 109 -38.29 26.92 -8.60
CA GLU A 109 -37.12 27.39 -7.83
C GLU A 109 -35.88 26.46 -7.93
N ARG A 110 -35.70 25.82 -9.09
CA ARG A 110 -34.40 25.31 -9.51
C ARG A 110 -34.22 25.57 -10.99
N GLU A 111 -33.32 26.48 -11.32
CA GLU A 111 -32.93 26.73 -12.71
C GLU A 111 -32.45 25.41 -13.35
N PRO A 112 -32.97 25.04 -14.53
CA PRO A 112 -32.44 23.91 -15.27
C PRO A 112 -31.10 24.31 -15.90
N GLU A 113 -30.01 24.06 -15.16
CA GLU A 113 -28.64 24.04 -15.68
C GLU A 113 -28.63 23.37 -17.07
N THR A 114 -28.08 24.07 -18.06
CA THR A 114 -28.13 23.65 -19.45
C THR A 114 -27.36 22.35 -19.62
N PHE A 115 -28.08 21.24 -19.82
CA PHE A 115 -27.50 19.92 -20.07
C PHE A 115 -26.75 19.94 -21.41
N ASP A 116 -25.46 20.26 -21.36
CA ASP A 116 -24.55 20.17 -22.50
C ASP A 116 -24.45 18.72 -22.98
N ASP A 117 -24.36 18.53 -24.29
CA ASP A 117 -24.25 17.20 -24.89
C ASP A 117 -22.84 16.63 -24.60
N PRO A 118 -22.72 15.50 -23.86
CA PRO A 118 -21.42 14.95 -23.47
C PRO A 118 -20.63 14.37 -24.64
N THR A 119 -21.15 14.40 -25.87
CA THR A 119 -20.35 14.15 -27.08
C THR A 119 -19.23 15.19 -27.29
N VAL A 120 -19.31 16.38 -26.66
CA VAL A 120 -18.31 17.45 -26.81
C VAL A 120 -17.20 17.39 -25.74
N THR A 121 -17.43 16.76 -24.59
CA THR A 121 -16.41 16.57 -23.53
C THR A 121 -15.72 15.20 -23.56
N GLY A 122 -16.23 14.24 -24.32
CA GLY A 122 -15.78 12.84 -24.30
C GLY A 122 -14.53 12.48 -25.14
N PHE A 123 -13.68 13.44 -25.54
CA PHE A 123 -12.55 13.14 -26.43
C PHE A 123 -11.50 12.23 -25.77
N GLU A 124 -11.10 12.54 -24.54
CA GLU A 124 -10.11 11.77 -23.76
C GLU A 124 -10.70 10.44 -23.24
N SER A 125 -11.95 10.44 -22.77
CA SER A 125 -12.61 9.22 -22.25
C SER A 125 -12.99 8.21 -23.35
N GLY A 126 -13.14 8.67 -24.60
CA GLY A 126 -13.70 7.89 -25.70
C GLY A 126 -12.86 6.67 -26.11
N ALA A 127 -11.52 6.74 -26.04
CA ALA A 127 -10.65 5.65 -26.43
C ALA A 127 -10.66 4.50 -25.41
N ALA A 128 -10.61 4.80 -24.12
CA ALA A 128 -10.69 3.79 -23.06
C ALA A 128 -12.09 3.18 -22.92
N ALA A 129 -13.16 3.95 -23.19
CA ALA A 129 -14.51 3.40 -23.29
C ALA A 129 -14.65 2.36 -24.41
N LYS A 130 -14.11 2.64 -25.61
CA LYS A 130 -14.05 1.69 -26.73
C LYS A 130 -13.18 0.46 -26.41
N ALA A 131 -12.04 0.67 -25.75
CA ALA A 131 -11.14 -0.40 -25.33
C ALA A 131 -11.79 -1.33 -24.30
N PHE A 132 -12.52 -0.79 -23.33
CA PHE A 132 -13.28 -1.59 -22.34
C PHE A 132 -14.43 -2.36 -23.00
N ALA A 133 -15.20 -1.69 -23.87
CA ALA A 133 -16.32 -2.30 -24.58
C ALA A 133 -15.90 -3.43 -25.56
N SER A 134 -14.64 -3.44 -26.02
CA SER A 134 -14.10 -4.52 -26.88
C SER A 134 -13.61 -5.75 -26.12
N LEU A 135 -13.58 -5.72 -24.79
CA LEU A 135 -13.22 -6.88 -23.97
C LEU A 135 -14.37 -7.89 -23.88
N PRO A 136 -14.09 -9.19 -23.69
CA PRO A 136 -15.13 -10.18 -23.37
C PRO A 136 -15.94 -9.77 -22.13
N GLU A 137 -17.25 -10.05 -22.10
CA GLU A 137 -18.13 -9.63 -20.98
C GLU A 137 -17.60 -10.06 -19.60
N ARG A 138 -17.05 -11.27 -19.47
CA ARG A 138 -16.48 -11.76 -18.20
C ARG A 138 -15.26 -10.96 -17.73
N TRP A 139 -14.55 -10.29 -18.65
CA TRP A 139 -13.45 -9.37 -18.33
C TRP A 139 -13.98 -7.98 -17.97
N GLN A 140 -14.99 -7.47 -18.69
CA GLN A 140 -15.68 -6.24 -18.30
C GLN A 140 -16.28 -6.34 -16.89
N ALA A 141 -16.98 -7.44 -16.60
CA ALA A 141 -17.58 -7.70 -15.30
C ALA A 141 -16.54 -7.70 -14.17
N VAL A 142 -15.46 -8.50 -14.28
CA VAL A 142 -14.47 -8.55 -13.19
C VAL A 142 -13.79 -7.19 -12.97
N LEU A 143 -13.51 -6.44 -14.04
CA LEU A 143 -12.93 -5.08 -13.94
C LEU A 143 -13.90 -4.09 -13.31
N TRP A 144 -15.19 -4.15 -13.65
CA TRP A 144 -16.20 -3.32 -13.01
C TRP A 144 -16.23 -3.56 -11.49
N HIS A 145 -16.33 -4.82 -11.09
CA HIS A 145 -16.39 -5.18 -9.67
C HIS A 145 -15.08 -4.87 -8.91
N THR A 146 -13.89 -5.19 -9.45
CA THR A 146 -12.61 -4.97 -8.71
C THR A 146 -12.08 -3.54 -8.80
N GLU A 147 -12.25 -2.85 -9.93
CA GLU A 147 -11.61 -1.54 -10.17
C GLU A 147 -12.60 -0.37 -10.02
N VAL A 148 -13.87 -0.54 -10.39
CA VAL A 148 -14.88 0.53 -10.35
C VAL A 148 -15.67 0.51 -9.03
N GLU A 149 -16.00 -0.68 -8.51
CA GLU A 149 -16.75 -0.85 -7.27
C GLU A 149 -15.88 -1.22 -6.06
N GLY A 150 -14.59 -1.53 -6.27
CA GLY A 150 -13.63 -1.85 -5.21
C GLY A 150 -13.92 -3.14 -4.43
N GLU A 151 -14.77 -4.01 -4.97
CA GLU A 151 -15.17 -5.26 -4.32
C GLU A 151 -13.98 -6.23 -4.22
N LYS A 152 -13.85 -6.90 -3.07
CA LYS A 152 -12.75 -7.87 -2.85
C LYS A 152 -13.01 -9.15 -3.67
N PRO A 153 -11.99 -9.80 -4.27
CA PRO A 153 -12.18 -11.00 -5.09
C PRO A 153 -12.97 -12.16 -4.46
N ALA A 154 -13.01 -12.24 -3.13
CA ALA A 154 -13.81 -13.24 -2.40
C ALA A 154 -15.33 -12.94 -2.38
N ALA A 155 -15.75 -11.68 -2.51
CA ALA A 155 -17.16 -11.28 -2.61
C ALA A 155 -17.70 -11.45 -4.04
N ILE A 156 -16.84 -11.26 -5.04
CA ILE A 156 -17.15 -11.38 -6.47
C ILE A 156 -17.18 -12.86 -6.91
N ALA A 157 -16.49 -13.74 -6.19
CA ALA A 157 -16.34 -15.16 -6.50
C ALA A 157 -17.68 -15.91 -6.76
N PRO A 158 -18.73 -15.79 -5.91
CA PRO A 158 -20.04 -16.37 -6.19
C PRO A 158 -20.69 -15.80 -7.48
N LEU A 159 -20.70 -14.47 -7.64
CA LEU A 159 -21.34 -13.79 -8.78
C LEU A 159 -20.79 -14.28 -10.12
N LEU A 160 -19.47 -14.46 -10.22
CA LEU A 160 -18.79 -14.91 -11.45
C LEU A 160 -18.69 -16.44 -11.59
N GLY A 161 -19.21 -17.23 -10.65
CA GLY A 161 -19.06 -18.69 -10.64
C GLY A 161 -17.59 -19.14 -10.60
N LEU A 162 -16.79 -18.57 -9.68
CA LEU A 162 -15.34 -18.77 -9.57
C LEU A 162 -14.89 -18.90 -8.12
N THR A 163 -13.67 -19.42 -7.92
CA THR A 163 -12.96 -19.26 -6.63
C THR A 163 -12.35 -17.87 -6.53
N ALA A 164 -12.10 -17.35 -5.31
CA ALA A 164 -11.46 -16.05 -5.11
C ALA A 164 -10.10 -15.94 -5.84
N ASN A 165 -9.30 -17.01 -5.86
CA ASN A 165 -8.05 -17.07 -6.61
C ASN A 165 -8.28 -17.03 -8.13
N GLY A 166 -9.35 -17.68 -8.60
CA GLY A 166 -9.81 -17.60 -10.00
C GLY A 166 -10.22 -16.19 -10.41
N VAL A 167 -10.92 -15.45 -9.54
CA VAL A 167 -11.26 -14.03 -9.75
C VAL A 167 -9.99 -13.17 -9.81
N SER A 168 -9.06 -13.30 -8.85
CA SER A 168 -7.79 -12.55 -8.87
C SER A 168 -6.98 -12.81 -10.15
N ALA A 169 -6.90 -14.06 -10.59
CA ALA A 169 -6.23 -14.46 -11.84
C ALA A 169 -7.01 -14.04 -13.10
N LEU A 170 -8.31 -13.81 -13.02
CA LEU A 170 -9.11 -13.24 -14.11
C LEU A 170 -8.92 -11.72 -14.19
N ALA A 171 -9.02 -11.00 -13.06
CA ALA A 171 -8.82 -9.56 -12.96
C ALA A 171 -7.44 -9.14 -13.49
N TYR A 172 -6.37 -9.87 -13.12
CA TYR A 172 -5.03 -9.62 -13.65
C TYR A 172 -4.97 -9.71 -15.19
N ARG A 173 -5.59 -10.75 -15.78
CA ARG A 173 -5.66 -10.94 -17.24
C ARG A 173 -6.55 -9.90 -17.92
N ALA A 174 -7.67 -9.54 -17.30
CA ALA A 174 -8.59 -8.52 -17.80
C ALA A 174 -7.93 -7.13 -17.84
N ARG A 175 -7.16 -6.76 -16.80
CA ARG A 175 -6.37 -5.50 -16.79
C ARG A 175 -5.32 -5.48 -17.91
N GLU A 176 -4.63 -6.60 -18.16
CA GLU A 176 -3.70 -6.68 -19.30
C GLU A 176 -4.43 -6.62 -20.65
N GLY A 177 -5.58 -7.29 -20.77
CA GLY A 177 -6.46 -7.19 -21.93
C GLY A 177 -6.89 -5.76 -22.23
N LEU A 178 -7.28 -5.00 -21.20
CA LEU A 178 -7.66 -3.59 -21.33
C LEU A 178 -6.49 -2.74 -21.85
N ARG A 179 -5.27 -2.93 -21.34
CA ARG A 179 -4.07 -2.22 -21.83
C ARG A 179 -3.78 -2.53 -23.29
N GLN A 180 -3.90 -3.79 -23.71
CA GLN A 180 -3.70 -4.19 -25.11
C GLN A 180 -4.80 -3.61 -26.02
N ALA A 181 -6.06 -3.66 -25.61
CA ALA A 181 -7.17 -3.04 -26.33
C ALA A 181 -7.03 -1.51 -26.44
N TYR A 182 -6.52 -0.85 -25.39
CA TYR A 182 -6.28 0.59 -25.35
C TYR A 182 -5.14 1.00 -26.29
N LEU A 183 -4.00 0.33 -26.23
CA LEU A 183 -2.90 0.53 -27.18
C LEU A 183 -3.36 0.28 -28.62
N GLN A 184 -4.20 -0.73 -28.85
CA GLN A 184 -4.73 -1.06 -30.17
C GLN A 184 -5.66 0.04 -30.76
N GLN A 185 -6.30 0.89 -29.95
CA GLN A 185 -6.99 2.07 -30.47
C GLN A 185 -5.96 3.09 -31.01
N HIS A 186 -4.91 3.38 -30.25
CA HIS A 186 -3.90 4.41 -30.58
C HIS A 186 -2.90 3.97 -31.65
N LEU A 187 -2.78 2.67 -31.94
CA LEU A 187 -1.97 2.15 -33.06
C LEU A 187 -2.40 2.65 -34.45
N ALA A 188 -3.58 3.26 -34.58
CA ALA A 188 -4.04 3.90 -35.81
C ALA A 188 -3.42 5.29 -36.05
N ASP A 189 -3.18 6.07 -34.98
CA ASP A 189 -2.86 7.51 -35.07
C ASP A 189 -1.36 7.84 -35.00
N VAL A 190 -0.54 6.81 -34.75
CA VAL A 190 0.91 6.92 -34.55
C VAL A 190 1.67 6.34 -35.75
N ALA A 191 2.04 7.22 -36.68
CA ALA A 191 2.84 6.87 -37.85
C ALA A 191 4.34 6.66 -37.53
N GLY A 192 4.96 5.70 -38.21
CA GLY A 192 6.41 5.43 -38.19
C GLY A 192 6.81 4.12 -37.50
N ASP A 193 7.78 3.40 -38.07
CA ASP A 193 8.15 2.04 -37.63
C ASP A 193 8.76 1.99 -36.22
N ARG A 194 9.57 2.99 -35.85
CA ARG A 194 10.11 3.13 -34.48
C ARG A 194 9.01 3.38 -33.45
N CYS A 195 7.97 4.10 -33.86
CA CYS A 195 6.81 4.39 -33.01
C CYS A 195 5.98 3.12 -32.81
N ARG A 196 5.68 2.37 -33.88
CA ARG A 196 5.02 1.05 -33.83
C ARG A 196 5.76 0.07 -32.92
N TRP A 197 7.08 -0.07 -33.10
CA TRP A 197 7.92 -0.95 -32.29
C TRP A 197 7.88 -0.60 -30.79
N THR A 198 7.73 0.70 -30.47
CA THR A 198 7.62 1.21 -29.09
C THR A 198 6.23 1.00 -28.52
N THR A 199 5.16 1.32 -29.24
CA THR A 199 3.77 1.16 -28.76
C THR A 199 3.41 -0.30 -28.51
N GLU A 200 3.90 -1.24 -29.34
CA GLU A 200 3.87 -2.69 -29.09
C GLU A 200 4.54 -3.10 -27.75
N ARG A 201 5.47 -2.27 -27.24
CA ARG A 201 6.27 -2.53 -26.04
C ARG A 201 5.86 -1.69 -24.83
N LEU A 202 5.01 -0.67 -24.96
CA LEU A 202 4.59 0.19 -23.85
C LEU A 202 3.92 -0.59 -22.71
N GLY A 203 3.06 -1.57 -23.02
CA GLY A 203 2.43 -2.43 -22.01
C GLY A 203 3.44 -3.26 -21.19
N ALA A 204 4.53 -3.71 -21.81
CA ALA A 204 5.62 -4.39 -21.11
C ALA A 204 6.55 -3.41 -20.38
N TYR A 205 6.75 -2.20 -20.92
CA TYR A 205 7.55 -1.13 -20.31
C TYR A 205 6.95 -0.66 -18.98
N VAL A 206 5.65 -0.34 -18.95
CA VAL A 206 4.91 0.06 -17.72
C VAL A 206 4.99 -1.02 -16.64
N ARG A 207 5.01 -2.30 -17.01
CA ARG A 207 5.16 -3.43 -16.08
C ARG A 207 6.61 -3.78 -15.71
N GLY A 208 7.60 -3.02 -16.17
CA GLY A 208 9.03 -3.31 -15.97
C GLY A 208 9.52 -4.62 -16.63
N GLY A 209 8.72 -5.22 -17.51
CA GLY A 209 8.95 -6.56 -18.09
C GLY A 209 9.80 -6.59 -19.36
N LEU A 210 10.36 -5.45 -19.79
CA LEU A 210 11.28 -5.38 -20.93
C LEU A 210 12.72 -5.70 -20.52
N THR A 211 13.51 -6.22 -21.47
CA THR A 211 14.95 -6.37 -21.26
C THR A 211 15.63 -5.01 -21.04
N LYS A 212 16.78 -4.97 -20.35
CA LYS A 212 17.53 -3.71 -20.12
C LYS A 212 17.85 -2.93 -21.41
N ARG A 213 17.98 -3.63 -22.54
CA ARG A 213 18.17 -3.01 -23.87
C ARG A 213 16.88 -2.38 -24.38
N GLU A 214 15.78 -3.12 -24.40
CA GLU A 214 14.49 -2.61 -24.87
C GLU A 214 13.95 -1.48 -23.98
N ASN A 215 14.10 -1.59 -22.66
CA ASN A 215 13.73 -0.54 -21.71
C ASN A 215 14.46 0.79 -21.97
N ARG A 216 15.73 0.75 -22.38
CA ARG A 216 16.48 1.94 -22.81
C ARG A 216 15.96 2.46 -24.15
N ASN A 217 15.84 1.60 -25.15
CA ASN A 217 15.33 1.97 -26.48
C ASN A 217 13.92 2.60 -26.44
N VAL A 218 13.05 2.13 -25.53
CA VAL A 218 11.72 2.73 -25.31
C VAL A 218 11.83 4.10 -24.66
N ARG A 219 12.68 4.29 -23.64
CA ARG A 219 12.92 5.63 -23.04
C ARG A 219 13.46 6.62 -24.04
N GLU A 220 14.53 6.25 -24.74
CA GLU A 220 15.16 7.03 -25.81
C GLU A 220 14.13 7.49 -26.87
N HIS A 221 13.12 6.67 -27.18
CA HIS A 221 12.02 7.08 -28.06
C HIS A 221 10.92 7.92 -27.38
N LEU A 222 10.67 7.75 -26.08
CA LEU A 222 9.71 8.57 -25.32
C LEU A 222 10.26 9.96 -24.99
N ASP A 223 11.59 10.10 -24.93
CA ASP A 223 12.30 11.37 -24.82
C ASP A 223 12.21 12.15 -26.17
N ASP A 224 12.33 11.45 -27.31
CA ASP A 224 12.27 12.01 -28.67
C ASP A 224 10.86 12.24 -29.25
N CYS A 225 9.83 11.49 -28.81
CA CYS A 225 8.56 11.35 -29.55
C CYS A 225 7.31 11.64 -28.69
N ALA A 226 6.94 12.92 -28.60
CA ALA A 226 5.79 13.42 -27.83
C ALA A 226 4.47 12.65 -28.04
N LYS A 227 4.21 12.08 -29.22
CA LYS A 227 3.04 11.22 -29.47
C LYS A 227 3.07 9.93 -28.66
N CYS A 228 4.22 9.26 -28.61
CA CYS A 228 4.41 8.06 -27.79
C CYS A 228 4.45 8.41 -26.30
N THR A 229 4.95 9.60 -25.94
CA THR A 229 4.94 10.13 -24.57
C THR A 229 3.51 10.37 -24.07
N ALA A 230 2.63 10.95 -24.88
CA ALA A 230 1.22 11.12 -24.55
C ALA A 230 0.53 9.76 -24.31
N VAL A 231 0.63 8.82 -25.27
CA VAL A 231 0.06 7.46 -25.14
C VAL A 231 0.64 6.69 -23.95
N TYR A 232 1.89 6.96 -23.55
CA TYR A 232 2.48 6.40 -22.33
C TYR A 232 1.88 6.99 -21.05
N LEU A 233 1.72 8.32 -20.97
CA LEU A 233 1.13 9.00 -19.82
C LEU A 233 -0.34 8.59 -19.64
N GLU A 234 -1.11 8.59 -20.74
CA GLU A 234 -2.48 8.08 -20.81
C GLU A 234 -2.55 6.61 -20.35
N LEU A 235 -1.64 5.73 -20.79
CA LEU A 235 -1.62 4.32 -20.36
C LEU A 235 -1.29 4.15 -18.87
N VAL A 236 -0.51 5.07 -18.29
CA VAL A 236 -0.23 5.11 -16.84
C VAL A 236 -1.47 5.59 -16.07
N GLU A 237 -2.16 6.61 -16.56
CA GLU A 237 -3.40 7.14 -15.97
C GLU A 237 -4.57 6.15 -16.07
N VAL A 238 -4.80 5.56 -17.24
CA VAL A 238 -5.75 4.44 -17.43
C VAL A 238 -5.45 3.29 -16.47
N ASN A 239 -4.19 3.09 -16.05
CA ASN A 239 -3.81 2.04 -15.11
C ASN A 239 -3.97 2.44 -13.62
N SER A 240 -4.08 3.72 -13.28
CA SER A 240 -4.24 4.20 -11.90
C SER A 240 -5.63 4.78 -11.59
N ALA A 241 -6.38 5.20 -12.61
CA ALA A 241 -7.64 5.94 -12.50
C ALA A 241 -8.85 5.27 -13.17
N LEU A 242 -8.81 3.95 -13.43
CA LEU A 242 -9.92 3.16 -14.01
C LEU A 242 -11.34 3.55 -13.53
N PRO A 243 -11.64 3.67 -12.21
CA PRO A 243 -12.96 4.11 -11.76
C PRO A 243 -13.34 5.49 -12.32
N ALA A 244 -12.44 6.47 -12.16
CA ALA A 244 -12.65 7.86 -12.51
C ALA A 244 -12.79 8.10 -14.03
N LEU A 245 -12.28 7.19 -14.87
CA LEU A 245 -12.46 7.23 -16.32
C LEU A 245 -13.70 6.45 -16.78
N LEU A 246 -13.83 5.18 -16.35
CA LEU A 246 -14.88 4.29 -16.85
C LEU A 246 -16.28 4.68 -16.37
N ALA A 247 -16.44 5.15 -15.13
CA ALA A 247 -17.76 5.52 -14.64
C ALA A 247 -18.32 6.77 -15.35
N PRO A 248 -17.59 7.90 -15.53
CA PRO A 248 -18.09 9.01 -16.33
C PRO A 248 -18.32 8.67 -17.81
N ALA A 249 -17.47 7.85 -18.41
CA ALA A 249 -17.64 7.46 -19.81
C ALA A 249 -18.94 6.65 -20.03
N LEU A 250 -19.20 5.64 -19.19
CA LEU A 250 -20.35 4.73 -19.34
C LEU A 250 -21.62 5.28 -18.70
N LEU A 251 -21.53 5.95 -17.55
CA LEU A 251 -22.67 6.43 -16.75
C LEU A 251 -22.93 7.94 -16.86
N GLY A 252 -22.02 8.72 -17.43
CA GLY A 252 -22.15 10.18 -17.58
C GLY A 252 -21.76 10.94 -16.31
N THR A 253 -22.23 12.19 -16.17
CA THR A 253 -22.01 13.03 -14.98
C THR A 253 -22.40 12.33 -13.67
N ALA A 254 -23.51 11.59 -13.67
CA ALA A 254 -23.96 10.76 -12.55
C ALA A 254 -22.98 9.63 -12.16
N GLY A 255 -22.04 9.25 -13.04
CA GLY A 255 -20.98 8.29 -12.73
C GLY A 255 -20.04 8.73 -11.61
N LEU A 256 -19.79 10.04 -11.46
CA LEU A 256 -19.02 10.58 -10.33
C LEU A 256 -19.77 10.41 -9.00
N GLY A 257 -21.07 10.67 -9.00
CA GLY A 257 -21.95 10.44 -7.84
C GLY A 257 -22.08 8.94 -7.49
N TYR A 258 -22.10 8.07 -8.51
CA TYR A 258 -22.10 6.62 -8.31
C TYR A 258 -20.84 6.13 -7.58
N LEU A 259 -19.64 6.56 -8.02
CA LEU A 259 -18.36 6.21 -7.38
C LEU A 259 -18.29 6.67 -5.91
N ALA A 260 -18.76 7.88 -5.63
CA ALA A 260 -18.81 8.42 -4.28
C ALA A 260 -19.76 7.62 -3.36
N ALA A 261 -20.81 7.01 -3.92
CA ALA A 261 -21.78 6.18 -3.19
C ALA A 261 -21.39 4.70 -3.08
N THR A 262 -20.49 4.16 -3.93
CA THR A 262 -20.05 2.76 -3.87
C THR A 262 -18.78 2.55 -3.05
N SER A 263 -17.78 3.43 -3.22
CA SER A 263 -16.41 3.11 -2.80
C SER A 263 -16.11 3.29 -1.31
N GLY A 264 -16.88 4.11 -0.59
CA GLY A 264 -16.68 4.44 0.84
C GLY A 264 -15.42 5.26 1.15
N ALA A 265 -14.42 5.22 0.28
CA ALA A 265 -13.30 6.14 0.28
C ALA A 265 -13.77 7.56 -0.09
N LYS A 266 -13.27 8.58 0.62
CA LYS A 266 -13.45 9.99 0.25
C LYS A 266 -12.56 10.34 -0.95
N VAL A 267 -12.89 9.81 -2.13
CA VAL A 267 -12.25 10.19 -3.39
C VAL A 267 -12.63 11.64 -3.70
N GLY A 268 -11.66 12.55 -3.65
CA GLY A 268 -11.86 14.01 -3.76
C GLY A 268 -12.17 14.53 -5.16
N LEU A 269 -13.15 13.96 -5.85
CA LEU A 269 -13.48 14.26 -7.25
C LEU A 269 -14.73 15.15 -7.46
N VAL A 270 -15.33 15.68 -6.40
CA VAL A 270 -16.53 16.54 -6.50
C VAL A 270 -16.20 17.97 -6.98
N GLY A 271 -14.94 18.40 -6.89
CA GLY A 271 -14.55 19.80 -7.16
C GLY A 271 -14.22 20.17 -8.61
N PHE A 272 -14.05 19.21 -9.53
CA PHE A 272 -13.27 19.46 -10.75
C PHE A 272 -14.05 19.91 -12.01
N PHE A 273 -15.36 19.64 -12.10
CA PHE A 273 -16.04 19.61 -13.41
C PHE A 273 -17.25 20.56 -13.64
N VAL A 274 -17.60 21.47 -12.71
CA VAL A 274 -18.85 22.27 -12.85
C VAL A 274 -18.65 23.80 -12.91
N THR A 275 -17.65 24.39 -12.24
CA THR A 275 -17.62 25.86 -12.02
C THR A 275 -16.48 26.64 -12.70
N GLY A 276 -15.61 25.99 -13.48
CA GLY A 276 -14.36 26.63 -13.98
C GLY A 276 -14.42 27.36 -15.33
N TRP A 277 -15.30 26.97 -16.27
CA TRP A 277 -15.04 27.19 -17.71
C TRP A 277 -15.95 28.20 -18.44
N LYS A 278 -16.85 28.90 -17.75
CA LYS A 278 -17.87 29.77 -18.38
C LYS A 278 -17.45 31.25 -18.59
N LYS A 279 -16.15 31.57 -18.62
CA LYS A 279 -15.66 32.97 -18.71
C LYS A 279 -14.36 33.21 -19.49
N ALA A 280 -13.83 32.22 -20.20
CA ALA A 280 -12.51 32.30 -20.86
C ALA A 280 -12.55 32.40 -22.41
N THR A 281 -13.70 32.15 -23.04
CA THR A 281 -13.79 31.88 -24.49
C THR A 281 -14.43 32.98 -25.35
N GLU A 282 -15.04 34.02 -24.76
CA GLU A 282 -15.76 35.06 -25.53
C GLU A 282 -14.88 36.18 -26.12
N ASN A 283 -13.59 36.30 -25.75
CA ASN A 283 -12.81 37.51 -26.06
C ASN A 283 -11.38 37.27 -26.59
N SER A 284 -11.20 36.34 -27.55
CA SER A 284 -9.91 36.10 -28.24
C SER A 284 -10.04 35.70 -29.72
N THR A 285 -10.83 36.44 -30.52
CA THR A 285 -10.92 36.25 -31.99
C THR A 285 -10.29 37.40 -32.79
N ARG A 286 -8.98 37.65 -32.60
CA ARG A 286 -8.13 38.40 -33.55
C ARG A 286 -6.63 38.16 -33.34
N THR A 287 -5.86 38.47 -34.38
CA THR A 287 -4.38 38.40 -34.50
C THR A 287 -3.74 37.04 -34.19
N ALA A 288 -3.39 36.31 -35.25
CA ALA A 288 -2.50 35.14 -35.22
C ALA A 288 -1.04 35.52 -35.53
N VAL A 289 -0.18 34.50 -35.61
CA VAL A 289 1.26 34.49 -36.00
C VAL A 289 2.26 34.63 -34.85
N GLY A 290 2.87 33.50 -34.47
CA GLY A 290 3.96 33.39 -33.49
C GLY A 290 4.07 31.95 -33.00
N ALA A 291 5.23 31.30 -33.18
CA ALA A 291 5.39 29.86 -32.98
C ALA A 291 5.38 29.41 -31.51
N GLY A 292 4.78 28.24 -31.24
CA GLY A 292 5.30 27.28 -30.26
C GLY A 292 5.01 27.54 -28.78
N ALA A 293 3.76 27.39 -28.34
CA ALA A 293 3.43 27.15 -26.93
C ALA A 293 2.40 26.01 -26.81
N VAL A 294 2.78 24.89 -26.17
CA VAL A 294 1.85 23.81 -25.81
C VAL A 294 1.32 24.10 -24.40
N VAL A 295 0.03 24.38 -24.29
CA VAL A 295 -0.62 24.70 -23.02
C VAL A 295 -0.94 23.41 -22.27
N VAL A 296 -0.05 22.99 -21.37
CA VAL A 296 -0.30 21.87 -20.43
C VAL A 296 -0.84 22.43 -19.11
N VAL A 297 -2.14 22.73 -19.08
CA VAL A 297 -2.86 23.18 -17.87
C VAL A 297 -3.86 22.11 -17.47
N ALA A 298 -3.36 21.04 -16.83
CA ALA A 298 -4.16 19.85 -16.49
C ALA A 298 -3.82 19.19 -15.12
N ILE A 299 -3.11 19.89 -14.22
CA ILE A 299 -2.72 19.32 -12.90
C ILE A 299 -3.18 20.19 -11.69
N ALA A 300 -3.24 21.52 -11.83
CA ALA A 300 -3.34 22.43 -10.69
C ALA A 300 -4.68 22.38 -9.88
N ALA A 301 -5.78 21.90 -10.46
CA ALA A 301 -7.12 22.11 -9.88
C ALA A 301 -7.63 20.99 -8.93
N VAL A 302 -6.91 19.87 -8.75
CA VAL A 302 -7.37 18.76 -7.87
C VAL A 302 -7.14 19.08 -6.39
N LEU A 303 -6.01 19.71 -6.03
CA LEU A 303 -5.62 19.89 -4.62
C LEU A 303 -6.31 21.05 -3.91
N ALA A 304 -6.75 22.08 -4.64
CA ALA A 304 -7.42 23.26 -4.05
C ALA A 304 -8.78 22.93 -3.39
N ALA A 305 -9.44 21.84 -3.79
CA ALA A 305 -10.79 21.49 -3.36
C ALA A 305 -10.89 20.92 -1.93
N MET A 306 -9.77 20.55 -1.28
CA MET A 306 -9.78 19.98 0.09
C MET A 306 -9.59 21.01 1.21
N ALA A 307 -9.28 22.27 0.90
CA ALA A 307 -8.87 23.27 1.89
C ALA A 307 -10.02 24.07 2.55
N LEU A 308 -11.28 23.87 2.15
CA LEU A 308 -12.38 24.81 2.44
C LEU A 308 -13.43 24.35 3.46
N THR A 309 -13.18 23.29 4.25
CA THR A 309 -14.11 22.85 5.32
C THR A 309 -13.39 22.46 6.63
N ALA A 310 -12.66 23.42 7.23
CA ALA A 310 -12.02 23.25 8.55
C ALA A 310 -11.80 24.59 9.28
N ASN A 311 -12.86 25.41 9.44
CA ASN A 311 -12.76 26.72 10.09
C ASN A 311 -13.60 26.79 11.38
N ASP A 312 -13.17 26.06 12.41
CA ASP A 312 -13.71 26.14 13.78
C ASP A 312 -12.56 26.03 14.81
N LYS A 313 -12.59 26.89 15.83
CA LYS A 313 -11.60 26.93 16.92
C LYS A 313 -12.22 26.52 18.26
N PRO A 314 -11.80 25.40 18.88
CA PRO A 314 -12.07 25.14 20.29
C PRO A 314 -11.23 26.06 21.20
N GLN A 315 -11.79 26.47 22.34
CA GLN A 315 -11.09 27.26 23.37
C GLN A 315 -10.38 26.37 24.41
N ALA A 316 -9.62 26.99 25.31
CA ALA A 316 -8.72 26.30 26.23
C ALA A 316 -9.36 25.78 27.54
N ALA A 317 -8.78 24.68 28.04
CA ALA A 317 -8.57 24.29 29.45
C ALA A 317 -9.71 24.42 30.48
N ILE A 318 -10.19 23.27 30.98
CA ILE A 318 -10.75 23.05 32.34
C ILE A 318 -10.13 21.75 32.93
N GLU A 319 -10.16 21.59 34.26
CA GLU A 319 -9.30 20.70 35.07
C GLU A 319 -9.82 19.26 35.29
N LYS A 320 -8.98 18.39 35.90
CA LYS A 320 -9.35 17.06 36.42
C LYS A 320 -10.15 17.15 37.73
N PRO A 321 -11.06 16.18 37.99
CA PRO A 321 -10.76 15.18 39.02
C PRO A 321 -11.18 13.72 38.66
N PRO A 322 -10.74 12.68 39.41
CA PRO A 322 -10.98 11.25 39.13
C PRO A 322 -11.98 10.57 40.09
N THR A 323 -12.54 9.40 39.75
CA THR A 323 -12.64 8.21 40.67
C THR A 323 -13.21 6.91 40.05
N GLN A 324 -12.65 5.77 40.49
CA GLN A 324 -13.28 4.47 40.85
C GLN A 324 -13.91 3.51 39.81
N GLN A 325 -13.86 2.22 40.19
CA GLN A 325 -14.32 1.02 39.48
C GLN A 325 -15.14 0.13 40.45
N PRO A 326 -16.36 -0.34 40.09
CA PRO A 326 -17.16 -1.26 40.91
C PRO A 326 -16.83 -2.76 40.73
N THR A 327 -17.37 -3.63 41.59
CA THR A 327 -16.91 -5.04 41.77
C THR A 327 -18.05 -6.07 41.90
N GLN A 328 -17.87 -7.28 41.33
CA GLN A 328 -18.61 -8.54 41.62
C GLN A 328 -20.15 -8.56 41.33
N PRO A 329 -20.86 -9.72 41.45
CA PRO A 329 -20.44 -11.14 41.47
C PRO A 329 -21.15 -12.02 40.37
N PRO A 330 -20.81 -13.32 40.21
CA PRO A 330 -21.37 -14.20 39.15
C PRO A 330 -22.59 -15.04 39.56
N GLY A 331 -23.42 -15.44 38.57
CA GLY A 331 -24.57 -16.35 38.72
C GLY A 331 -24.38 -17.72 38.04
N GLN A 332 -25.04 -18.76 38.55
CA GLN A 332 -24.88 -20.17 38.15
C GLN A 332 -25.76 -20.57 36.92
N LYS A 333 -25.44 -21.70 36.28
CA LYS A 333 -26.29 -22.40 35.29
C LYS A 333 -26.72 -23.80 35.81
N PRO A 334 -27.96 -24.25 35.56
CA PRO A 334 -28.40 -25.63 35.86
C PRO A 334 -27.90 -26.69 34.84
N THR A 335 -28.01 -27.96 35.22
CA THR A 335 -27.46 -29.13 34.49
C THR A 335 -28.57 -30.08 34.01
N VAL A 336 -28.48 -30.61 32.78
CA VAL A 336 -29.32 -31.70 32.23
C VAL A 336 -28.45 -32.63 31.34
N PRO A 337 -28.59 -33.97 31.36
CA PRO A 337 -27.62 -34.91 30.76
C PRO A 337 -27.91 -35.35 29.30
N PRO A 338 -26.93 -35.97 28.60
CA PRO A 338 -27.05 -36.41 27.20
C PRO A 338 -27.59 -37.84 27.02
N VAL A 339 -28.02 -38.16 25.78
CA VAL A 339 -28.52 -39.48 25.33
C VAL A 339 -27.68 -40.01 24.15
N VAL A 340 -27.61 -41.33 24.01
CA VAL A 340 -26.84 -42.15 23.03
C VAL A 340 -27.86 -43.06 22.31
N PRO A 341 -27.85 -43.36 20.98
CA PRO A 341 -26.74 -43.97 20.20
C PRO A 341 -26.78 -43.58 18.68
N PRO A 342 -26.50 -44.44 17.66
CA PRO A 342 -25.49 -45.51 17.45
C PRO A 342 -24.53 -45.23 16.24
N SER A 343 -23.74 -46.22 15.81
CA SER A 343 -22.79 -46.15 14.67
C SER A 343 -23.12 -47.14 13.53
N VAL A 344 -22.76 -46.81 12.27
CA VAL A 344 -22.92 -47.66 11.06
C VAL A 344 -21.71 -47.49 10.10
N LYS A 345 -21.37 -48.54 9.33
CA LYS A 345 -20.19 -48.67 8.43
C LYS A 345 -20.55 -49.50 7.17
N PRO A 346 -20.30 -49.03 5.93
CA PRO A 346 -19.52 -49.80 4.91
C PRO A 346 -18.89 -48.89 3.80
N PRO A 347 -18.57 -49.33 2.55
CA PRO A 347 -17.72 -50.43 2.06
C PRO A 347 -16.56 -49.93 1.12
N SER A 348 -16.00 -50.79 0.24
CA SER A 348 -14.90 -50.50 -0.72
C SER A 348 -15.05 -51.26 -2.06
N THR A 349 -14.55 -50.72 -3.19
CA THR A 349 -14.49 -51.39 -4.53
C THR A 349 -13.31 -50.94 -5.41
N LYS A 350 -12.75 -51.88 -6.21
CA LYS A 350 -11.79 -51.74 -7.34
C LYS A 350 -12.56 -51.74 -8.70
N PRO A 351 -12.05 -51.99 -9.95
CA PRO A 351 -10.71 -52.29 -10.55
C PRO A 351 -10.39 -51.31 -11.76
N PRO A 352 -9.65 -51.60 -12.88
CA PRO A 352 -8.74 -52.71 -13.30
C PRO A 352 -7.33 -52.26 -13.80
N ALA A 353 -6.66 -53.00 -14.70
CA ALA A 353 -5.21 -52.91 -15.02
C ALA A 353 -4.83 -53.37 -16.47
N SER A 354 -3.54 -53.37 -16.84
CA SER A 354 -2.97 -53.79 -18.15
C SER A 354 -1.57 -54.47 -18.04
N ASN A 355 -1.21 -55.35 -18.99
CA ASN A 355 -0.02 -56.26 -18.95
C ASN A 355 1.03 -55.98 -20.10
N PRO A 356 1.84 -56.94 -20.64
CA PRO A 356 3.25 -57.21 -20.22
C PRO A 356 4.30 -57.29 -21.39
N THR A 357 5.61 -57.53 -21.10
CA THR A 357 6.68 -58.03 -22.05
C THR A 357 7.91 -58.59 -21.26
N THR A 358 8.83 -59.33 -21.91
CA THR A 358 9.93 -60.18 -21.33
C THR A 358 11.30 -59.97 -22.07
N ALA A 359 12.46 -60.67 -21.89
CA ALA A 359 12.81 -61.94 -21.22
C ALA A 359 14.20 -62.08 -20.48
N PRO A 360 15.37 -62.49 -21.06
CA PRO A 360 16.08 -63.67 -20.47
C PRO A 360 17.64 -63.67 -20.29
N THR A 361 18.13 -64.72 -19.56
CA THR A 361 19.50 -65.33 -19.57
C THR A 361 20.59 -64.58 -18.73
N THR A 362 21.54 -65.18 -17.97
CA THR A 362 22.28 -66.49 -17.99
C THR A 362 22.60 -67.04 -16.56
N ALA A 363 23.24 -68.23 -16.45
CA ALA A 363 23.66 -68.97 -15.20
C ALA A 363 25.21 -68.99 -15.03
N PRO A 364 25.94 -69.95 -14.35
CA PRO A 364 25.59 -71.10 -13.46
C PRO A 364 26.56 -71.37 -12.23
N THR A 365 26.36 -72.48 -11.48
CA THR A 365 27.38 -73.50 -11.02
C THR A 365 27.22 -74.06 -9.57
N THR A 366 27.47 -75.38 -9.47
CA THR A 366 27.34 -76.44 -8.42
C THR A 366 28.15 -76.25 -7.09
N ALA A 367 28.14 -77.10 -6.03
CA ALA A 367 28.06 -78.58 -5.92
C ALA A 367 27.60 -79.12 -4.48
N PRO A 368 27.81 -80.39 -4.01
CA PRO A 368 26.65 -81.25 -3.64
C PRO A 368 26.66 -82.13 -2.34
N THR A 369 25.47 -82.59 -1.95
CA THR A 369 25.03 -83.94 -1.45
C THR A 369 25.87 -84.80 -0.47
N THR A 370 25.22 -85.21 0.65
CA THR A 370 25.20 -86.62 1.16
C THR A 370 23.97 -86.87 2.06
N ALA A 371 23.61 -88.13 2.39
CA ALA A 371 22.27 -88.50 2.89
C ALA A 371 22.26 -89.52 4.10
N PRO A 372 21.27 -90.44 4.33
CA PRO A 372 20.49 -90.46 5.59
C PRO A 372 20.52 -91.77 6.42
N THR A 373 19.86 -91.83 7.59
CA THR A 373 19.36 -93.05 8.31
C THR A 373 18.34 -92.67 9.41
N GLN A 374 17.64 -93.65 10.02
CA GLN A 374 16.36 -93.53 10.77
C GLN A 374 16.49 -93.82 12.32
N PRO A 375 15.51 -94.33 13.14
CA PRO A 375 15.08 -93.66 14.38
C PRO A 375 15.27 -94.44 15.73
N GLY A 376 14.89 -93.81 16.86
CA GLY A 376 14.82 -94.39 18.22
C GLY A 376 13.79 -93.69 19.14
N GLN A 377 13.53 -94.20 20.36
CA GLN A 377 12.35 -93.85 21.20
C GLN A 377 12.64 -93.73 22.73
N THR A 378 11.97 -92.79 23.45
CA THR A 378 11.06 -92.97 24.66
C THR A 378 11.55 -93.77 25.91
N PRO A 379 11.12 -93.57 27.21
CA PRO A 379 10.53 -92.42 27.98
C PRO A 379 11.02 -92.20 29.48
N THR A 380 10.47 -91.16 30.19
CA THR A 380 9.85 -91.11 31.57
C THR A 380 10.45 -91.87 32.80
N PRO A 381 10.60 -91.27 34.03
CA PRO A 381 9.50 -91.18 35.03
C PRO A 381 9.43 -89.97 36.01
N THR A 382 8.47 -90.05 36.95
CA THR A 382 7.76 -88.98 37.70
C THR A 382 8.30 -88.66 39.12
N ALA A 383 7.83 -87.56 39.72
CA ALA A 383 8.19 -87.02 41.05
C ALA A 383 7.26 -87.43 42.22
N THR A 384 7.64 -87.07 43.47
CA THR A 384 6.84 -87.20 44.71
C THR A 384 7.11 -86.04 45.70
N THR A 385 6.10 -85.58 46.45
CA THR A 385 6.15 -84.52 47.49
C THR A 385 6.27 -85.10 48.91
N PRO A 386 6.71 -84.36 49.96
CA PRO A 386 5.81 -83.46 50.73
C PRO A 386 6.47 -82.17 51.32
N VAL A 387 5.72 -81.43 52.15
CA VAL A 387 5.89 -80.03 52.63
C VAL A 387 5.18 -79.90 54.01
N PRO A 388 5.47 -78.96 54.97
CA PRO A 388 6.22 -77.69 54.91
C PRO A 388 7.29 -77.44 56.02
N THR A 389 7.91 -76.24 56.02
CA THR A 389 8.34 -75.48 57.23
C THR A 389 8.45 -73.98 56.90
N THR A 390 8.35 -73.08 57.90
CA THR A 390 8.26 -71.61 57.69
C THR A 390 9.43 -70.86 58.33
N PRO A 391 10.11 -69.95 57.60
CA PRO A 391 10.95 -68.91 58.19
C PRO A 391 10.46 -67.46 57.91
N THR A 392 10.84 -66.60 58.85
CA THR A 392 10.76 -65.13 58.97
C THR A 392 10.73 -64.27 57.68
N PRO A 393 10.01 -63.13 57.65
CA PRO A 393 10.05 -62.18 56.54
C PRO A 393 11.40 -61.44 56.41
N THR A 394 11.95 -61.43 55.20
CA THR A 394 13.16 -60.68 54.83
C THR A 394 12.87 -59.18 54.69
N PRO A 395 13.68 -58.26 55.25
CA PRO A 395 13.47 -56.83 55.09
C PRO A 395 13.66 -56.37 53.64
N THR A 396 12.76 -55.51 53.16
CA THR A 396 12.81 -54.98 51.80
C THR A 396 14.02 -54.06 51.62
N LYS A 397 14.87 -54.35 50.63
CA LYS A 397 16.02 -53.52 50.25
C LYS A 397 15.55 -52.08 49.96
N PRO A 398 16.16 -51.03 50.56
CA PRO A 398 15.75 -49.65 50.29
C PRO A 398 15.95 -49.30 48.83
N THR A 399 14.91 -48.74 48.21
CA THR A 399 14.96 -48.25 46.83
C THR A 399 15.91 -47.05 46.73
N PRO A 400 16.87 -47.02 45.79
CA PRO A 400 17.73 -45.86 45.61
C PRO A 400 16.93 -44.62 45.17
N THR A 401 17.31 -43.45 45.67
CA THR A 401 16.50 -42.21 45.59
C THR A 401 16.86 -41.28 44.43
N THR A 402 18.00 -41.50 43.76
CA THR A 402 18.58 -40.59 42.75
C THR A 402 17.63 -40.38 41.57
N PRO A 403 17.42 -39.14 41.05
CA PRO A 403 16.75 -38.95 39.78
C PRO A 403 17.55 -39.57 38.61
N VAL A 404 16.89 -39.73 37.46
CA VAL A 404 17.42 -40.31 36.23
C VAL A 404 17.03 -39.38 35.08
N LEU A 405 17.99 -38.99 34.25
CA LEU A 405 17.74 -38.21 33.02
C LEU A 405 17.25 -39.15 31.91
N ASP A 406 16.25 -38.72 31.13
CA ASP A 406 15.69 -39.47 30.00
C ASP A 406 15.32 -38.50 28.87
N GLU A 407 16.29 -38.20 27.98
CA GLU A 407 16.24 -37.19 26.89
C GLU A 407 15.16 -37.43 25.80
N ALA A 408 14.24 -38.38 26.04
CA ALA A 408 13.09 -38.67 25.19
C ALA A 408 11.75 -38.44 25.91
N LEU A 409 11.77 -38.04 27.18
CA LEU A 409 10.59 -37.87 28.03
C LEU A 409 9.79 -36.63 27.64
N VAL A 410 10.42 -35.50 27.29
CA VAL A 410 9.75 -34.29 26.79
C VAL A 410 10.23 -33.91 25.39
N THR A 411 9.34 -33.32 24.59
CA THR A 411 9.66 -32.80 23.26
C THR A 411 8.78 -31.59 22.94
N ILE A 412 9.40 -30.49 22.53
CA ILE A 412 8.72 -29.29 22.02
C ILE A 412 8.63 -29.41 20.49
N SER A 413 7.43 -29.17 19.95
CA SER A 413 7.19 -29.21 18.50
C SER A 413 6.36 -28.03 18.02
N MET A 414 6.59 -27.54 16.81
CA MET A 414 5.66 -26.65 16.12
C MET A 414 4.66 -27.50 15.30
N PRO A 415 3.37 -27.15 15.25
CA PRO A 415 2.39 -27.89 14.45
C PRO A 415 2.71 -27.75 12.95
N GLY A 416 3.27 -28.80 12.36
CA GLY A 416 3.70 -28.82 10.96
C GLY A 416 2.54 -28.58 9.99
N GLY A 417 2.76 -27.73 9.00
CA GLY A 417 1.80 -27.37 7.95
C GLY A 417 1.55 -28.49 6.94
N GLY A 418 0.95 -29.61 7.36
CA GLY A 418 0.51 -30.68 6.46
C GLY A 418 0.05 -31.95 7.17
N GLY A 419 -1.20 -32.37 6.92
CA GLY A 419 -1.54 -33.79 7.00
C GLY A 419 -2.48 -34.32 8.10
N SER A 420 -3.32 -33.49 8.74
CA SER A 420 -4.46 -33.92 9.61
C SER A 420 -4.10 -34.52 11.00
N PRO A 421 -5.07 -34.64 11.93
CA PRO A 421 -6.44 -34.11 11.94
C PRO A 421 -6.61 -32.85 12.81
N ALA A 422 -7.74 -32.16 12.65
CA ALA A 422 -7.96 -30.85 13.26
C ALA A 422 -8.23 -30.90 14.77
N TYR A 423 -7.42 -30.18 15.56
CA TYR A 423 -7.92 -29.57 16.80
C TYR A 423 -8.83 -28.40 16.41
N ARG A 424 -10.14 -28.68 16.37
CA ARG A 424 -11.16 -27.79 15.83
C ARG A 424 -11.72 -26.87 16.92
N GLU A 425 -10.94 -25.85 17.29
CA GLU A 425 -11.43 -24.81 18.20
C GLU A 425 -11.99 -23.59 17.47
N THR A 426 -12.91 -22.91 18.15
CA THR A 426 -13.69 -21.76 17.71
C THR A 426 -12.84 -20.55 17.33
N ALA A 427 -13.34 -19.77 16.37
CA ALA A 427 -12.80 -18.44 16.08
C ALA A 427 -12.82 -17.57 17.34
N GLY A 428 -11.67 -16.97 17.69
CA GLY A 428 -11.50 -16.14 18.90
C GLY A 428 -10.09 -16.17 19.50
N ALA A 429 -9.27 -17.18 19.21
CA ALA A 429 -7.89 -17.25 19.69
C ALA A 429 -6.94 -16.34 18.87
N ALA A 430 -6.06 -15.62 19.57
CA ALA A 430 -5.25 -14.51 19.05
C ALA A 430 -4.05 -14.92 18.16
N ASN A 431 -3.32 -13.91 17.68
CA ASN A 431 -2.19 -13.98 16.72
C ASN A 431 -0.89 -14.62 17.28
N GLY A 432 -0.99 -15.50 18.26
CA GLY A 432 0.15 -16.09 18.96
C GLY A 432 0.80 -17.28 18.23
N ILE A 433 2.10 -17.46 18.48
CA ILE A 433 2.93 -18.57 18.00
C ILE A 433 2.65 -19.80 18.87
N ARG A 434 2.23 -20.90 18.23
CA ARG A 434 1.81 -22.13 18.92
C ARG A 434 2.90 -23.20 18.89
N PHE A 435 3.12 -23.83 20.04
CA PHE A 435 3.91 -25.04 20.18
C PHE A 435 3.06 -26.15 20.83
N VAL A 436 3.43 -27.41 20.60
CA VAL A 436 2.83 -28.57 21.23
C VAL A 436 3.93 -29.32 21.97
N ILE A 437 3.81 -29.37 23.30
CA ILE A 437 4.67 -30.12 24.19
C ILE A 437 4.13 -31.55 24.27
N THR A 438 4.95 -32.54 23.92
CA THR A 438 4.58 -33.96 23.99
C THR A 438 5.47 -34.67 25.00
N ILE A 439 4.84 -35.48 25.87
CA ILE A 439 5.53 -36.24 26.92
C ILE A 439 5.37 -37.74 26.67
N LYS A 440 6.47 -38.49 26.74
CA LYS A 440 6.50 -39.95 26.53
C LYS A 440 6.80 -40.67 27.84
N THR A 441 5.75 -41.09 28.55
CA THR A 441 5.90 -41.88 29.78
C THR A 441 6.04 -43.37 29.48
N PRO A 442 6.79 -44.14 30.30
CA PRO A 442 6.77 -45.60 30.25
C PRO A 442 5.36 -46.18 30.39
N ALA A 443 5.12 -47.32 29.75
CA ALA A 443 3.84 -48.01 29.83
C ALA A 443 3.46 -48.34 31.29
N ALA A 444 2.19 -48.10 31.64
CA ALA A 444 1.66 -48.25 32.99
C ALA A 444 2.34 -47.36 34.08
N ASN A 445 2.92 -46.21 33.71
CA ASN A 445 3.40 -45.25 34.70
C ASN A 445 2.26 -44.77 35.63
N ALA A 446 2.41 -45.05 36.93
CA ALA A 446 1.51 -44.59 37.99
C ALA A 446 2.00 -43.34 38.74
N ASN A 447 3.24 -42.87 38.49
CA ASN A 447 3.77 -41.68 39.15
C ASN A 447 3.19 -40.41 38.51
N PRO A 448 2.80 -39.38 39.27
CA PRO A 448 2.34 -38.12 38.71
C PRO A 448 3.35 -37.51 37.74
N VAL A 449 2.85 -37.12 36.56
CA VAL A 449 3.61 -36.34 35.56
C VAL A 449 3.41 -34.87 35.87
N VAL A 450 4.51 -34.18 36.15
CA VAL A 450 4.55 -32.75 36.43
C VAL A 450 5.49 -32.10 35.43
N ILE A 451 5.09 -30.98 34.83
CA ILE A 451 5.98 -30.10 34.08
C ILE A 451 6.16 -28.76 34.77
N GLY A 452 7.33 -28.16 34.57
CA GLY A 452 7.59 -26.75 34.82
C GLY A 452 7.79 -26.01 33.50
N LEU A 453 7.24 -24.79 33.42
CA LEU A 453 7.46 -23.84 32.34
C LEU A 453 8.21 -22.63 32.89
N LYS A 454 9.36 -22.32 32.29
CA LYS A 454 10.10 -21.07 32.48
C LYS A 454 10.22 -20.36 31.14
N TYR A 455 10.25 -19.04 31.16
CA TYR A 455 10.33 -18.22 29.97
C TYR A 455 11.06 -16.90 30.26
N GLY A 456 11.65 -16.31 29.22
CA GLY A 456 12.33 -15.02 29.29
C GLY A 456 11.38 -13.83 29.45
N ALA A 457 11.96 -12.64 29.62
CA ALA A 457 11.24 -11.42 30.00
C ALA A 457 10.32 -10.82 28.92
N GLU A 458 10.44 -11.24 27.65
CA GLU A 458 9.58 -10.78 26.54
C GLU A 458 8.52 -11.84 26.17
N LEU A 459 8.18 -12.73 27.12
CA LEU A 459 7.14 -13.76 27.03
C LEU A 459 6.26 -13.77 28.29
N GLU A 460 4.98 -14.11 28.13
CA GLU A 460 4.04 -14.28 29.24
C GLU A 460 3.58 -15.75 29.39
N TRP A 461 2.75 -16.03 30.41
CA TRP A 461 2.24 -17.36 30.72
C TRP A 461 1.36 -17.91 29.57
N PRO A 462 1.77 -18.98 28.86
CA PRO A 462 1.25 -19.29 27.52
C PRO A 462 -0.02 -20.17 27.50
N LEU A 463 -0.79 -20.19 28.61
CA LEU A 463 -1.93 -21.10 28.81
C LEU A 463 -3.15 -20.39 29.43
N THR A 464 -4.21 -20.29 28.65
CA THR A 464 -5.52 -19.77 29.09
C THR A 464 -6.28 -20.81 29.92
N GLY A 465 -5.97 -20.89 31.22
CA GLY A 465 -6.61 -21.81 32.16
C GLY A 465 -6.01 -23.23 32.13
N ASN A 466 -6.87 -24.25 32.15
CA ASN A 466 -6.50 -25.66 32.22
C ASN A 466 -6.81 -26.37 30.88
N PRO A 467 -5.79 -26.74 30.07
CA PRO A 467 -6.00 -27.47 28.82
C PRO A 467 -6.53 -28.90 29.02
N PRO A 468 -7.11 -29.53 27.99
CA PRO A 468 -7.63 -30.90 28.07
C PRO A 468 -6.58 -31.91 28.57
N GLY A 469 -6.88 -32.58 29.69
CA GLY A 469 -5.99 -33.55 30.33
C GLY A 469 -4.92 -32.96 31.25
N TRP A 470 -5.00 -31.65 31.57
CA TRP A 470 -4.00 -30.92 32.36
C TRP A 470 -4.63 -30.04 33.45
N THR A 471 -3.97 -29.97 34.60
CA THR A 471 -4.25 -29.00 35.67
C THR A 471 -3.04 -28.11 35.86
N CYS A 472 -3.17 -26.82 35.62
CA CYS A 472 -2.08 -25.85 35.62
C CYS A 472 -2.18 -24.84 36.76
N ASN A 473 -1.03 -24.34 37.21
CA ASN A 473 -0.88 -23.26 38.17
C ASN A 473 0.09 -22.21 37.59
N PRO A 474 -0.42 -21.05 37.12
CA PRO A 474 0.43 -20.02 36.50
C PRO A 474 1.42 -19.41 37.50
N THR A 475 1.00 -19.20 38.75
CA THR A 475 1.85 -18.61 39.81
C THR A 475 3.01 -19.53 40.20
N ALA A 476 2.82 -20.84 40.11
CA ALA A 476 3.87 -21.83 40.33
C ALA A 476 4.58 -22.29 39.04
N GLY A 477 4.25 -21.70 37.88
CA GLY A 477 4.83 -22.04 36.58
C GLY A 477 4.72 -23.51 36.19
N THR A 478 3.69 -24.25 36.64
CA THR A 478 3.66 -25.72 36.57
C THR A 478 2.32 -26.28 36.10
N CYS A 479 2.34 -27.46 35.46
CA CYS A 479 1.14 -28.21 35.10
C CYS A 479 1.28 -29.70 35.45
N THR A 480 0.17 -30.36 35.77
CA THR A 480 0.12 -31.79 36.12
C THR A 480 -0.85 -32.53 35.19
N ALA A 481 -0.45 -33.72 34.71
CA ALA A 481 -1.26 -34.50 33.78
C ALA A 481 -2.37 -35.28 34.53
N SER A 482 -3.61 -35.18 34.06
CA SER A 482 -4.75 -35.93 34.62
C SER A 482 -4.66 -37.44 34.37
N ASN A 483 -3.88 -37.88 33.37
CA ASN A 483 -3.55 -39.27 33.12
C ASN A 483 -2.01 -39.46 33.09
N PRO A 484 -1.38 -39.93 34.17
CA PRO A 484 0.06 -40.09 34.23
C PRO A 484 0.63 -41.25 33.38
N ALA A 485 -0.22 -42.19 32.94
CA ALA A 485 0.20 -43.33 32.12
C ALA A 485 0.21 -43.01 30.61
N ALA A 486 -0.57 -42.01 30.19
CA ALA A 486 -0.58 -41.46 28.84
C ALA A 486 -1.02 -39.98 28.88
N PRO A 487 -0.09 -39.04 29.10
CA PRO A 487 -0.37 -37.61 29.07
C PRO A 487 -0.90 -37.16 27.72
N SER A 488 -1.89 -36.25 27.71
CA SER A 488 -2.32 -35.59 26.48
C SER A 488 -1.29 -34.55 26.03
N PRO A 489 -1.07 -34.36 24.71
CA PRO A 489 -0.20 -33.28 24.23
C PRO A 489 -0.69 -31.91 24.74
N LEU A 490 0.22 -31.08 25.22
CA LEU A 490 -0.08 -29.77 25.79
C LEU A 490 0.19 -28.67 24.76
N PRO A 491 -0.86 -28.02 24.20
CA PRO A 491 -0.67 -26.86 23.35
C PRO A 491 -0.34 -25.63 24.20
N VAL A 492 0.78 -24.96 23.93
CA VAL A 492 1.14 -23.66 24.51
C VAL A 492 1.12 -22.59 23.41
N THR A 493 0.63 -21.40 23.74
CA THR A 493 0.59 -20.26 22.79
C THR A 493 1.22 -19.05 23.44
N PHE A 494 2.31 -18.55 22.86
CA PHE A 494 2.90 -17.26 23.23
C PHE A 494 2.45 -16.20 22.23
N ASP A 495 2.14 -15.00 22.67
CA ASP A 495 2.02 -13.87 21.73
C ASP A 495 3.36 -13.61 21.02
N ALA A 496 3.31 -13.09 19.80
CA ALA A 496 4.52 -12.87 19.00
C ALA A 496 5.32 -11.69 19.56
N PRO A 497 6.55 -11.89 20.09
CA PRO A 497 7.31 -10.80 20.69
C PRO A 497 7.78 -9.80 19.64
N THR A 498 7.77 -8.52 19.99
CA THR A 498 8.11 -7.40 19.10
C THR A 498 9.58 -7.00 19.16
N GLY A 499 10.34 -7.52 20.13
CA GLY A 499 11.74 -7.21 20.39
C GLY A 499 12.45 -8.30 21.22
N GLY A 500 13.42 -7.92 22.04
CA GLY A 500 14.08 -8.79 23.01
C GLY A 500 15.22 -9.66 22.47
N THR A 501 16.16 -9.99 23.35
CA THR A 501 17.27 -10.91 23.03
C THR A 501 16.74 -12.34 22.81
N ALA A 502 17.60 -13.24 22.30
CA ALA A 502 17.23 -14.65 22.19
C ALA A 502 16.91 -15.29 23.55
N PRO A 503 17.68 -15.06 24.64
CA PRO A 503 17.27 -15.42 26.01
C PRO A 503 15.88 -14.90 26.42
N ASP A 504 15.57 -13.62 26.19
CA ASP A 504 14.29 -13.02 26.62
C ASP A 504 13.07 -13.63 25.91
N ARG A 505 13.30 -14.26 24.75
CA ARG A 505 12.30 -14.96 23.92
C ARG A 505 12.41 -16.47 23.98
N THR A 506 13.20 -17.03 24.89
CA THR A 506 13.32 -18.49 25.03
C THR A 506 12.47 -18.99 26.19
N PHE A 507 11.78 -20.12 25.97
CA PHE A 507 11.12 -20.86 27.03
C PHE A 507 11.73 -22.25 27.20
N THR A 508 11.78 -22.71 28.44
CA THR A 508 12.27 -24.02 28.86
C THR A 508 11.13 -24.80 29.49
N VAL A 509 10.93 -26.02 29.02
CA VAL A 509 9.99 -26.99 29.56
C VAL A 509 10.79 -28.06 30.29
N SER A 510 10.60 -28.20 31.59
CA SER A 510 11.10 -29.36 32.32
C SER A 510 9.97 -30.33 32.60
N ALA A 511 10.23 -31.63 32.50
CA ALA A 511 9.27 -32.70 32.79
C ALA A 511 9.82 -33.63 33.88
N LYS A 512 8.93 -34.12 34.73
CA LYS A 512 9.27 -35.07 35.80
C LYS A 512 8.17 -36.10 35.99
N THR A 513 8.55 -37.37 36.10
CA THR A 513 7.65 -38.45 36.52
C THR A 513 8.36 -39.45 37.43
N GLY A 514 7.96 -39.48 38.70
CA GLY A 514 8.63 -40.28 39.73
C GLY A 514 10.11 -39.90 39.89
N ARG A 515 11.00 -40.72 39.33
CA ARG A 515 12.45 -40.50 39.28
C ARG A 515 12.97 -40.02 37.91
N LEU A 516 12.21 -40.15 36.83
CA LEU A 516 12.59 -39.63 35.52
C LEU A 516 12.48 -38.11 35.49
N TYR A 517 13.43 -37.45 34.85
CA TYR A 517 13.50 -36.01 34.60
C TYR A 517 14.03 -35.75 33.20
N ASP A 518 13.62 -34.64 32.59
CA ASP A 518 14.10 -34.16 31.28
C ASP A 518 13.82 -32.66 31.13
N ASP A 519 14.60 -31.94 30.31
CA ASP A 519 14.29 -30.56 29.92
C ASP A 519 14.68 -30.21 28.46
N ASP A 520 13.76 -29.47 27.81
CA ASP A 520 13.86 -29.01 26.41
C ASP A 520 13.59 -27.49 26.36
N SER A 521 14.09 -26.79 25.34
CA SER A 521 13.97 -25.33 25.22
C SER A 521 13.80 -24.85 23.78
N ALA A 522 12.91 -23.89 23.57
CA ALA A 522 12.66 -23.29 22.25
C ALA A 522 12.60 -21.76 22.30
N THR A 523 13.15 -21.12 21.27
CA THR A 523 13.15 -19.66 21.12
C THR A 523 12.03 -19.20 20.19
N VAL A 524 11.14 -18.38 20.72
CA VAL A 524 10.05 -17.73 19.99
C VAL A 524 10.62 -16.70 19.01
N GLN A 525 10.23 -16.78 17.75
CA GLN A 525 10.70 -15.87 16.71
C GLN A 525 9.95 -14.55 16.79
N ALA A 526 10.68 -13.47 17.04
CA ALA A 526 10.12 -12.12 17.00
C ALA A 526 9.68 -11.77 15.57
N GLN A 527 8.58 -11.02 15.46
CA GLN A 527 8.15 -10.44 14.19
C GLN A 527 8.71 -9.02 14.03
N PRO A 528 8.92 -8.55 12.79
CA PRO A 528 9.21 -7.13 12.55
C PRO A 528 8.09 -6.25 13.12
N SER A 529 8.46 -5.15 13.77
CA SER A 529 7.54 -4.30 14.54
C SER A 529 7.77 -2.81 14.27
N THR A 530 6.81 -1.98 14.68
CA THR A 530 6.89 -0.51 14.60
C THR A 530 6.85 0.11 16.00
N ASP A 531 7.72 1.08 16.25
CA ASP A 531 7.79 1.83 17.52
C ASP A 531 8.08 3.31 17.22
N GLU A 532 7.05 4.15 17.34
CA GLU A 532 7.06 5.61 17.12
C GLU A 532 7.97 6.40 18.11
N ASN A 533 8.75 5.70 18.95
CA ASN A 533 9.75 6.29 19.84
C ASN A 533 11.18 5.97 19.40
N LEU A 534 11.36 5.13 18.38
CA LEU A 534 12.67 4.67 17.91
C LEU A 534 13.43 5.82 17.25
N LEU A 535 12.78 6.62 16.42
CA LEU A 535 13.31 7.74 15.67
C LEU A 535 12.77 9.05 16.26
N LYS A 536 13.58 10.12 16.25
CA LYS A 536 13.11 11.50 16.41
C LYS A 536 13.91 12.45 15.53
N ILE A 537 13.20 13.25 14.75
CA ILE A 537 13.74 14.42 14.05
C ILE A 537 13.58 15.66 14.97
N LEU A 538 14.65 16.44 15.11
CA LEU A 538 14.69 17.64 15.96
C LEU A 538 15.26 18.83 15.18
N ASP A 539 14.87 20.06 15.54
CA ASP A 539 15.54 21.27 15.04
C ASP A 539 17.02 21.30 15.45
N GLY A 540 17.87 21.73 14.51
CA GLY A 540 19.27 21.99 14.77
C GLY A 540 19.55 23.40 15.28
N LYS A 541 20.82 23.83 15.19
CA LYS A 541 21.19 25.22 15.46
C LYS A 541 20.49 26.13 14.42
N ALA A 542 19.90 27.23 14.88
CA ALA A 542 19.39 28.27 13.99
C ALA A 542 20.50 28.83 13.08
N ASP A 543 20.20 28.82 11.78
CA ASP A 543 20.96 29.41 10.68
C ASP A 543 19.90 29.90 9.68
N PRO A 544 19.95 31.15 9.19
CA PRO A 544 18.88 31.71 8.36
C PRO A 544 18.91 31.16 6.92
N ASP A 545 20.05 30.64 6.47
CA ASP A 545 20.27 30.25 5.07
C ASP A 545 20.02 28.75 4.81
N VAL A 546 19.92 27.90 5.85
CA VAL A 546 19.73 26.42 5.76
C VAL A 546 18.86 25.90 6.89
N HIS A 547 17.96 24.96 6.58
CA HIS A 547 17.24 24.21 7.61
C HIS A 547 18.13 23.10 8.20
N HIS A 548 18.60 23.30 9.42
CA HIS A 548 19.31 22.28 10.19
C HIS A 548 18.34 21.35 10.92
N ARG A 549 18.60 20.04 10.80
CA ARG A 549 17.87 18.96 11.48
C ARG A 549 18.85 18.02 12.17
N ILE A 550 18.47 17.54 13.35
CA ILE A 550 19.22 16.56 14.12
C ILE A 550 18.38 15.29 14.19
N ILE A 551 18.78 14.27 13.44
CA ILE A 551 18.13 12.98 13.43
C ILE A 551 18.71 12.13 14.57
N THR A 552 17.86 11.58 15.42
CA THR A 552 18.27 10.76 16.57
C THR A 552 17.56 9.42 16.56
N VAL A 553 18.22 8.39 17.11
CA VAL A 553 17.63 7.05 17.28
C VAL A 553 17.80 6.65 18.74
N ALA A 554 16.69 6.30 19.41
CA ALA A 554 16.68 5.98 20.85
C ALA A 554 17.65 4.82 21.18
N PRO A 555 18.51 4.91 22.21
CA PRO A 555 19.51 3.89 22.51
C PRO A 555 18.90 2.63 23.18
N ARG A 556 19.45 1.44 22.91
CA ARG A 556 19.08 0.17 23.57
C ARG A 556 20.28 -0.79 23.53
N THR A 557 20.64 -1.38 24.68
CA THR A 557 21.94 -2.04 24.91
C THR A 557 22.14 -3.40 24.23
N ASP A 558 21.11 -3.94 23.59
CA ASP A 558 21.08 -5.26 22.93
C ASP A 558 21.18 -5.20 21.41
N ARG A 559 21.21 -3.99 20.81
CA ARG A 559 21.12 -3.81 19.36
C ARG A 559 22.38 -4.21 18.61
N THR A 560 22.19 -4.92 17.50
CA THR A 560 23.29 -5.36 16.62
C THR A 560 23.45 -4.47 15.40
N LYS A 561 22.38 -3.80 14.96
CA LYS A 561 22.40 -2.95 13.75
C LYS A 561 21.35 -1.85 13.80
N VAL A 562 21.79 -0.61 13.58
CA VAL A 562 20.92 0.56 13.32
C VAL A 562 21.23 1.11 11.93
N THR A 563 20.19 1.32 11.12
CA THR A 563 20.27 1.91 9.77
C THR A 563 19.17 2.94 9.60
N LEU A 564 19.53 4.07 8.99
CA LEU A 564 18.63 5.13 8.54
C LEU A 564 18.62 5.15 7.00
N LYS A 565 17.46 5.38 6.41
CA LYS A 565 17.27 5.64 4.98
C LYS A 565 16.50 6.94 4.79
N LEU A 566 17.09 7.89 4.06
CA LEU A 566 16.48 9.18 3.78
C LEU A 566 15.81 9.15 2.40
N SER A 567 14.60 9.69 2.34
CA SER A 567 13.86 9.95 1.10
C SER A 567 13.46 11.43 1.10
N TYR A 568 13.55 12.09 -0.04
CA TYR A 568 13.32 13.53 -0.19
C TYR A 568 13.10 13.84 -1.67
N GLY A 569 12.48 14.99 -1.96
CA GLY A 569 12.14 15.45 -3.30
C GLY A 569 13.33 15.51 -4.28
N SER A 570 13.04 15.59 -5.57
CA SER A 570 14.07 15.71 -6.63
C SER A 570 14.86 17.02 -6.59
N GLU A 571 14.33 18.04 -5.92
CA GLU A 571 14.89 19.39 -5.80
C GLU A 571 15.85 19.53 -4.61
N LEU A 572 15.71 18.71 -3.56
CA LEU A 572 16.60 18.73 -2.40
C LEU A 572 17.91 17.97 -2.70
N GLU A 573 19.05 18.54 -2.32
CA GLU A 573 20.35 17.86 -2.39
C GLU A 573 20.56 16.86 -1.22
N TRP A 574 21.66 16.11 -1.22
CA TRP A 574 21.96 15.16 -0.14
C TRP A 574 22.41 15.89 1.14
N PRO A 575 21.63 15.84 2.23
CA PRO A 575 21.77 16.82 3.32
C PRO A 575 22.86 16.48 4.35
N ILE A 576 23.60 15.38 4.19
CA ILE A 576 24.52 14.86 5.21
C ILE A 576 25.98 14.96 4.74
N ALA A 577 26.83 15.58 5.56
CA ALA A 577 28.26 15.70 5.29
C ALA A 577 28.94 14.35 5.01
N ALA A 578 29.99 14.34 4.18
CA ALA A 578 30.61 13.11 3.67
C ALA A 578 31.15 12.15 4.76
N ASN A 579 31.60 12.68 5.90
CA ASN A 579 32.09 11.89 7.04
C ASN A 579 31.42 12.35 8.36
N PRO A 580 30.18 11.92 8.63
CA PRO A 580 29.44 12.30 9.84
C PRO A 580 29.93 11.50 11.06
N ALA A 581 30.09 12.16 12.21
CA ALA A 581 30.62 11.53 13.41
C ALA A 581 29.71 10.38 13.90
N GLY A 582 30.27 9.18 14.07
CA GLY A 582 29.54 8.00 14.52
C GLY A 582 28.69 7.29 13.46
N TRP A 583 28.73 7.72 12.19
CA TRP A 583 27.89 7.17 11.12
C TRP A 583 28.69 6.89 9.84
N LYS A 584 28.31 5.82 9.12
CA LYS A 584 28.78 5.54 7.76
C LYS A 584 27.64 5.79 6.78
N CYS A 585 27.73 6.87 6.02
CA CYS A 585 26.69 7.33 5.09
C CYS A 585 27.06 7.12 3.62
N SER A 586 26.04 7.08 2.76
CA SER A 586 26.15 6.90 1.32
C SER A 586 25.00 7.63 0.61
N SER A 587 25.33 8.68 -0.14
CA SER A 587 24.36 9.52 -0.86
C SER A 587 23.69 8.80 -2.03
N SER A 588 24.40 7.91 -2.72
CA SER A 588 23.88 7.16 -3.87
C SER A 588 22.83 6.12 -3.48
N THR A 589 22.91 5.56 -2.27
CA THR A 589 21.89 4.67 -1.69
C THR A 589 20.94 5.38 -0.74
N ARG A 590 21.20 6.66 -0.44
CA ARG A 590 20.54 7.50 0.57
C ARG A 590 20.44 6.84 1.95
N THR A 591 21.49 6.13 2.39
CA THR A 591 21.50 5.37 3.65
C THR A 591 22.66 5.74 4.55
N CYS A 592 22.42 5.70 5.87
CA CYS A 592 23.41 5.85 6.92
C CYS A 592 23.33 4.67 7.90
N THR A 593 24.46 4.05 8.23
CA THR A 593 24.56 2.97 9.22
C THR A 593 25.31 3.48 10.44
N ALA A 594 24.79 3.22 11.65
CA ALA A 594 25.46 3.63 12.88
C ALA A 594 26.75 2.81 13.06
N LEU A 595 27.85 3.46 13.44
CA LEU A 595 29.11 2.78 13.80
C LEU A 595 29.02 2.15 15.20
N ASN A 596 28.08 2.61 16.02
CA ASN A 596 27.83 2.13 17.37
C ASN A 596 26.31 1.93 17.58
N PRO A 597 25.75 0.72 17.31
CA PRO A 597 24.31 0.51 17.22
C PRO A 597 23.53 0.58 18.55
N ASP A 598 24.18 0.30 19.69
CA ASP A 598 23.55 0.32 21.02
C ASP A 598 23.25 1.77 21.48
N ARG A 599 24.17 2.69 21.14
CA ARG A 599 24.10 4.13 21.37
C ARG A 599 24.50 4.87 20.08
N PRO A 600 23.56 5.03 19.13
CA PRO A 600 23.82 5.80 17.91
C PRO A 600 24.14 7.27 18.24
N ALA A 601 25.08 7.87 17.51
CA ALA A 601 25.32 9.31 17.60
C ALA A 601 24.15 10.10 17.00
N ALA A 602 23.97 11.36 17.40
CA ALA A 602 23.06 12.26 16.71
C ALA A 602 23.59 12.57 15.29
N LEU A 603 22.72 12.49 14.28
CA LEU A 603 23.08 12.68 12.87
C LEU A 603 22.58 14.04 12.37
N PRO A 604 23.47 15.03 12.14
CA PRO A 604 23.07 16.30 11.56
C PRO A 604 22.76 16.15 10.06
N ALA A 605 21.65 16.76 9.64
CA ALA A 605 21.23 16.94 8.27
C ALA A 605 20.98 18.43 8.01
N ASN A 606 21.44 18.92 6.87
CA ASN A 606 21.42 20.32 6.45
C ASN A 606 20.68 20.39 5.11
N PHE A 607 19.52 21.03 5.06
CA PHE A 607 18.73 21.15 3.84
C PHE A 607 18.79 22.58 3.27
N ASP A 608 19.36 22.72 2.08
CA ASP A 608 19.11 23.85 1.18
C ASP A 608 17.79 23.59 0.44
N VAL A 609 16.82 24.51 0.56
CA VAL A 609 15.50 24.43 -0.08
C VAL A 609 15.49 25.33 -1.33
N PRO A 610 15.16 24.80 -2.52
CA PRO A 610 14.98 25.64 -3.71
C PRO A 610 13.69 26.45 -3.71
N ASP A 611 13.66 27.50 -4.52
CA ASP A 611 12.53 28.39 -4.74
C ASP A 611 11.41 27.71 -5.54
N ASP A 612 10.17 28.20 -5.41
CA ASP A 612 8.94 27.61 -5.98
C ASP A 612 8.69 26.12 -5.62
N SER A 613 9.50 25.55 -4.71
CA SER A 613 9.45 24.12 -4.38
C SER A 613 8.13 23.74 -3.71
N SER A 614 7.43 22.80 -4.34
CA SER A 614 6.15 22.28 -3.83
C SER A 614 6.30 21.68 -2.43
N THR A 615 5.20 21.61 -1.67
CA THR A 615 5.20 20.96 -0.35
C THR A 615 5.80 19.55 -0.39
N ALA A 616 5.53 18.79 -1.46
CA ALA A 616 6.08 17.45 -1.68
C ALA A 616 7.58 17.44 -2.01
N ALA A 617 8.11 18.49 -2.63
CA ALA A 617 9.54 18.63 -2.88
C ALA A 617 10.31 18.98 -1.60
N ARG A 618 9.71 19.81 -0.73
CA ARG A 618 10.21 20.17 0.61
C ARG A 618 9.98 19.12 1.69
N THR A 619 9.19 18.08 1.43
CA THR A 619 9.05 16.95 2.34
C THR A 619 10.29 16.06 2.28
N PHE A 620 10.81 15.71 3.47
CA PHE A 620 11.72 14.59 3.62
C PHE A 620 11.16 13.57 4.62
N THR A 621 11.54 12.32 4.41
CA THR A 621 11.10 11.15 5.16
C THR A 621 12.35 10.38 5.60
N VAL A 622 12.42 10.03 6.88
CA VAL A 622 13.52 9.26 7.44
C VAL A 622 12.95 7.93 7.93
N ALA A 623 13.32 6.83 7.28
CA ALA A 623 12.99 5.49 7.75
C ALA A 623 14.14 4.95 8.60
N ALA A 624 13.87 4.63 9.87
CA ALA A 624 14.78 3.94 10.77
C ALA A 624 14.53 2.44 10.79
N THR A 625 15.60 1.67 11.01
CA THR A 625 15.51 0.23 11.26
C THR A 625 16.59 -0.16 12.27
N ALA A 626 16.16 -0.67 13.42
CA ALA A 626 16.98 -1.17 14.51
C ALA A 626 16.69 -2.65 14.71
N ASP A 627 17.55 -3.50 14.15
CA ASP A 627 17.40 -4.96 14.08
C ASP A 627 16.06 -5.42 13.45
N LEU A 628 15.01 -5.63 14.26
CA LEU A 628 13.64 -6.00 13.82
C LEU A 628 12.60 -4.88 14.02
N VAL A 629 12.95 -3.81 14.73
CA VAL A 629 12.07 -2.66 14.98
C VAL A 629 12.30 -1.61 13.89
N SER A 630 11.24 -0.99 13.40
CA SER A 630 11.28 0.06 12.38
C SER A 630 10.42 1.26 12.78
N ASP A 631 10.73 2.42 12.21
CA ASP A 631 10.02 3.68 12.46
C ASP A 631 10.21 4.60 11.25
N THR A 632 9.30 5.53 10.97
CA THR A 632 9.34 6.39 9.77
C THR A 632 8.68 7.74 9.97
N ASP A 633 9.47 8.71 10.44
CA ASP A 633 9.09 10.13 10.49
C ASP A 633 9.06 10.74 9.08
N SER A 634 8.18 11.73 8.88
CA SER A 634 8.23 12.65 7.74
C SER A 634 8.01 14.08 8.20
N GLU A 635 8.80 15.01 7.66
CA GLU A 635 8.73 16.43 7.99
C GLU A 635 8.70 17.27 6.70
N VAL A 636 7.94 18.36 6.72
CA VAL A 636 7.88 19.34 5.63
C VAL A 636 8.76 20.52 6.02
N LEU A 637 9.79 20.82 5.21
CA LEU A 637 10.62 21.98 5.43
C LEU A 637 9.83 23.29 5.20
N PRO A 638 10.11 24.37 5.96
CA PRO A 638 9.52 25.68 5.75
C PRO A 638 9.68 26.21 4.32
N GLU A 639 8.92 27.24 4.00
CA GLU A 639 9.05 27.98 2.74
C GLU A 639 10.24 28.95 2.81
N VAL A 640 10.81 29.27 1.65
CA VAL A 640 11.82 30.31 1.50
C VAL A 640 11.26 31.62 2.05
N GLN A 641 12.05 32.32 2.87
CA GLN A 641 11.59 33.51 3.57
C GLN A 641 12.09 34.78 2.88
N GLN A 642 11.17 35.71 2.62
CA GLN A 642 11.48 37.07 2.20
C GLN A 642 12.21 37.80 3.34
N ASP A 643 13.41 38.30 3.07
CA ASP A 643 14.26 39.01 4.03
C ASP A 643 14.84 40.27 3.36
N GLU A 644 14.21 41.42 3.60
CA GLU A 644 14.59 42.76 3.10
C GLU A 644 16.02 43.22 3.53
N SER A 645 16.77 42.40 4.27
CA SER A 645 18.16 42.62 4.63
C SER A 645 19.15 41.73 3.86
N LEU A 646 18.69 40.79 3.04
CA LEU A 646 19.53 39.87 2.27
C LEU A 646 20.25 40.59 1.13
N LEU A 647 19.58 41.45 0.37
CA LEU A 647 20.11 42.14 -0.82
C LEU A 647 20.20 43.65 -0.60
N GLN A 648 21.21 44.30 -1.17
CA GLN A 648 21.26 45.75 -1.25
C GLN A 648 21.94 46.24 -2.54
N ILE A 649 21.23 47.03 -3.34
CA ILE A 649 21.75 47.67 -4.55
C ILE A 649 22.41 49.00 -4.18
N LEU A 650 23.68 48.94 -3.81
CA LEU A 650 24.46 50.12 -3.45
C LEU A 650 24.73 50.99 -4.68
N THR A 651 24.29 52.26 -4.60
CA THR A 651 24.64 53.31 -5.56
C THR A 651 25.93 54.00 -5.12
N PRO A 652 26.99 54.01 -5.96
CA PRO A 652 28.28 54.56 -5.57
C PRO A 652 28.28 56.10 -5.52
N THR A 653 29.15 56.66 -4.69
CA THR A 653 29.43 58.11 -4.65
C THR A 653 30.49 58.49 -5.68
N PRO A 654 30.62 59.79 -6.05
CA PRO A 654 31.67 60.27 -6.97
C PRO A 654 33.12 60.02 -6.50
N GLN A 655 33.35 59.66 -5.24
CA GLN A 655 34.67 59.25 -4.74
C GLN A 655 34.94 57.74 -4.92
N THR A 656 33.90 56.96 -5.24
CA THR A 656 33.94 55.49 -5.35
C THR A 656 33.63 54.96 -6.75
N ASP A 657 33.09 55.81 -7.64
CA ASP A 657 32.86 55.48 -9.05
C ASP A 657 33.90 56.20 -9.94
N PRO A 658 34.92 55.49 -10.46
CA PRO A 658 35.98 56.12 -11.27
C PRO A 658 35.58 56.36 -12.74
N ASN A 659 34.38 55.96 -13.18
CA ASN A 659 33.98 56.02 -14.58
C ASN A 659 32.73 56.92 -14.76
N PRO A 660 32.88 58.19 -15.18
CA PRO A 660 31.74 59.11 -15.31
C PRO A 660 30.76 58.73 -16.43
N PHE A 661 31.20 57.90 -17.39
CA PHE A 661 30.44 57.57 -18.60
C PHE A 661 29.46 56.40 -18.43
N VAL A 662 29.52 55.67 -17.32
CA VAL A 662 28.61 54.55 -16.99
C VAL A 662 27.92 54.80 -15.65
N TYR A 663 26.94 53.96 -15.31
CA TYR A 663 26.35 53.90 -13.98
C TYR A 663 26.74 52.57 -13.34
N ASN A 664 27.63 52.60 -12.36
CA ASN A 664 27.94 51.41 -11.56
C ASN A 664 26.85 51.16 -10.51
N ARG A 665 26.61 49.88 -10.20
CA ARG A 665 25.75 49.40 -9.10
C ARG A 665 26.40 48.17 -8.48
N PHE A 666 26.68 48.24 -7.19
CA PHE A 666 27.26 47.14 -6.41
C PHE A 666 26.13 46.37 -5.73
N LEU A 667 25.93 45.12 -6.13
CA LEU A 667 24.92 44.23 -5.57
C LEU A 667 25.53 43.49 -4.37
N GLN A 668 25.25 43.96 -3.15
CA GLN A 668 25.71 43.32 -1.91
C GLN A 668 24.71 42.26 -1.45
N VAL A 669 25.21 41.14 -0.93
CA VAL A 669 24.40 40.07 -0.32
C VAL A 669 24.91 39.78 1.09
N ASN A 670 24.00 39.64 2.05
CA ASN A 670 24.30 39.45 3.48
C ASN A 670 23.91 38.04 3.96
N GLY A 671 24.88 37.18 4.32
CA GLY A 671 24.60 35.80 4.76
C GLY A 671 25.85 34.95 5.06
N ALA A 672 25.65 33.63 5.20
CA ALA A 672 26.69 32.63 5.45
C ALA A 672 27.52 32.30 4.19
N THR A 673 28.77 32.75 4.18
CA THR A 673 29.67 32.64 3.02
C THR A 673 30.18 31.21 2.82
N GLY A 674 30.23 30.74 1.56
CA GLY A 674 30.52 29.34 1.20
C GLY A 674 29.33 28.60 0.60
N ARG A 675 28.14 29.23 0.63
CA ARG A 675 26.89 28.76 0.01
C ARG A 675 26.64 29.46 -1.32
N LYS A 676 25.92 28.81 -2.23
CA LYS A 676 25.57 29.37 -3.54
C LYS A 676 24.49 30.43 -3.38
N VAL A 677 24.78 31.66 -3.81
CA VAL A 677 23.76 32.68 -4.09
C VAL A 677 23.48 32.72 -5.59
N THR A 678 22.23 32.97 -5.95
CA THR A 678 21.80 33.32 -7.32
C THR A 678 21.21 34.73 -7.30
N LEU A 679 21.55 35.55 -8.30
CA LEU A 679 21.04 36.89 -8.54
C LEU A 679 20.43 36.95 -9.94
N ASP A 680 19.12 37.12 -10.04
CA ASP A 680 18.41 37.32 -11.31
C ASP A 680 18.21 38.81 -11.56
N ILE A 681 18.90 39.31 -12.58
CA ILE A 681 18.99 40.73 -12.91
C ILE A 681 18.11 41.01 -14.13
N SER A 682 17.13 41.89 -13.98
CA SER A 682 16.24 42.35 -15.06
C SER A 682 16.23 43.87 -15.15
N TRP A 683 15.98 44.42 -16.34
CA TRP A 683 16.13 45.88 -16.54
C TRP A 683 15.21 46.52 -17.57
N GLY A 684 14.98 47.81 -17.35
CA GLY A 684 14.15 48.69 -18.14
C GLY A 684 14.61 48.90 -19.58
N LYS A 685 13.67 49.32 -20.43
CA LYS A 685 13.87 49.27 -21.89
C LYS A 685 14.95 50.21 -22.44
N ASN A 686 15.28 51.27 -21.70
CA ASN A 686 16.27 52.29 -22.08
C ASN A 686 17.69 51.95 -21.58
N LEU A 687 17.84 50.91 -20.76
CA LEU A 687 19.11 50.49 -20.15
C LEU A 687 19.81 49.39 -20.95
N THR A 688 21.14 49.36 -20.86
CA THR A 688 21.99 48.28 -21.35
C THR A 688 23.00 47.89 -20.29
N LEU A 689 22.87 46.67 -19.78
CA LEU A 689 23.90 45.98 -19.00
C LEU A 689 25.14 45.73 -19.87
N LEU A 690 26.30 46.23 -19.42
CA LEU A 690 27.59 45.96 -20.03
C LEU A 690 28.16 44.62 -19.51
N PRO A 691 28.97 43.88 -20.30
CA PRO A 691 29.46 42.55 -19.94
C PRO A 691 30.67 42.56 -18.98
N VAL A 692 30.76 43.55 -18.10
CA VAL A 692 31.86 43.70 -17.13
C VAL A 692 31.41 43.13 -15.79
N TRP A 693 32.01 42.00 -15.40
CA TRP A 693 31.63 41.24 -14.20
C TRP A 693 32.77 41.13 -13.20
N SER A 694 32.42 41.01 -11.92
CA SER A 694 33.41 41.00 -10.82
C SER A 694 34.08 39.62 -10.66
N PRO A 695 35.41 39.55 -10.49
CA PRO A 695 36.12 38.28 -10.30
C PRO A 695 35.57 37.46 -9.13
N GLY A 696 35.17 36.22 -9.40
CA GLY A 696 34.53 35.32 -8.44
C GLY A 696 33.02 35.13 -8.63
N TRP A 697 32.40 35.88 -9.54
CA TRP A 697 31.04 35.66 -10.02
C TRP A 697 31.03 35.04 -11.43
N THR A 698 30.05 34.18 -11.69
CA THR A 698 29.72 33.68 -13.03
C THR A 698 28.35 34.22 -13.42
N CYS A 699 28.16 34.64 -14.67
CA CYS A 699 26.93 35.28 -15.13
C CYS A 699 26.58 34.84 -16.56
N ASP A 700 25.42 34.21 -16.73
CA ASP A 700 24.85 33.90 -18.03
C ASP A 700 23.81 34.96 -18.42
N ARG A 701 23.83 35.38 -19.68
CA ARG A 701 22.84 36.30 -20.26
C ARG A 701 21.88 35.49 -21.11
N THR A 702 20.60 35.50 -20.76
CA THR A 702 19.56 34.82 -21.54
C THR A 702 19.48 35.37 -22.96
N SER A 703 18.98 34.56 -23.90
CA SER A 703 18.64 35.03 -25.25
C SER A 703 17.53 36.10 -25.25
N ASP A 704 16.70 36.15 -24.19
CA ASP A 704 15.80 37.27 -23.91
C ASP A 704 16.57 38.56 -23.63
N ILE A 705 16.20 39.62 -24.35
CA ILE A 705 17.02 40.82 -24.58
C ILE A 705 17.37 41.61 -23.29
N ARG A 706 16.67 41.39 -22.16
CA ARG A 706 16.80 42.18 -20.92
C ARG A 706 16.83 41.39 -19.60
N ARG A 707 17.46 40.21 -19.59
CA ARG A 707 17.74 39.44 -18.36
C ARG A 707 19.17 38.88 -18.34
N ALA A 708 19.70 38.67 -17.13
CA ALA A 708 20.93 37.94 -16.86
C ALA A 708 20.85 37.29 -15.48
N THR A 709 21.39 36.08 -15.34
CA THR A 709 21.43 35.33 -14.08
C THR A 709 22.88 35.15 -13.66
N CYS A 710 23.21 35.62 -12.46
CA CYS A 710 24.55 35.58 -11.89
C CYS A 710 24.59 34.70 -10.64
N TRP A 711 25.70 34.00 -10.40
CA TRP A 711 25.86 33.19 -9.19
C TRP A 711 27.30 33.14 -8.69
N THR A 712 27.45 32.85 -7.40
CA THR A 712 28.75 32.55 -6.76
C THR A 712 28.54 31.75 -5.48
N ASN A 713 29.58 31.03 -5.04
CA ASN A 713 29.62 30.40 -3.72
C ASN A 713 30.33 31.29 -2.67
N ASN A 714 30.79 32.48 -3.05
CA ASN A 714 31.60 33.37 -2.19
C ASN A 714 31.33 34.86 -2.46
N TYR A 715 30.12 35.31 -2.13
CA TYR A 715 29.64 36.70 -2.31
C TYR A 715 30.22 37.70 -1.29
N LYS A 716 31.38 37.42 -0.67
CA LYS A 716 32.11 38.35 0.22
C LYS A 716 32.50 39.69 -0.42
N LYS A 717 32.39 39.78 -1.74
CA LYS A 717 32.52 41.01 -2.51
C LYS A 717 31.22 41.23 -3.28
N PRO A 718 30.61 42.43 -3.20
CA PRO A 718 29.48 42.80 -4.03
C PRO A 718 29.76 42.56 -5.52
N LEU A 719 28.73 42.19 -6.28
CA LEU A 719 28.84 42.14 -7.74
C LEU A 719 28.75 43.57 -8.28
N ASN A 720 29.85 44.10 -8.84
CA ASN A 720 29.73 45.29 -9.69
C ASN A 720 28.96 44.93 -10.96
N SER A 721 28.02 45.79 -11.33
CA SER A 721 27.29 45.76 -12.59
C SER A 721 27.32 47.16 -13.21
N GLU A 722 27.72 47.23 -14.49
CA GLU A 722 27.93 48.50 -15.20
C GLU A 722 26.83 48.73 -16.25
N TRP A 723 26.30 49.96 -16.31
CA TRP A 723 25.07 50.24 -17.04
C TRP A 723 25.15 51.52 -17.89
N ASN A 724 24.67 51.44 -19.13
CA ASN A 724 24.43 52.60 -19.99
C ASN A 724 22.93 52.91 -20.09
N ALA A 725 22.56 54.21 -20.03
CA ALA A 725 21.21 54.71 -20.24
C ALA A 725 21.18 55.61 -21.48
N TRP A 726 20.48 55.19 -22.53
CA TRP A 726 20.58 55.81 -23.86
C TRP A 726 19.45 56.78 -24.21
N LEU A 727 18.37 56.78 -23.43
CA LEU A 727 17.15 57.55 -23.71
C LEU A 727 16.57 58.15 -22.42
N PRO A 728 16.03 59.39 -22.48
CA PRO A 728 15.27 59.96 -21.37
C PRO A 728 14.05 59.08 -21.06
N GLY A 729 13.77 58.91 -19.77
CA GLY A 729 12.68 58.06 -19.30
C GLY A 729 12.64 57.99 -17.77
N THR A 730 11.50 57.56 -17.25
CA THR A 730 11.22 57.41 -15.81
C THR A 730 10.53 56.09 -15.53
N GLY A 731 10.54 55.66 -14.27
CA GLY A 731 9.91 54.42 -13.81
C GLY A 731 10.57 53.16 -14.37
N SER A 732 9.77 52.14 -14.66
CA SER A 732 10.25 50.81 -15.10
C SER A 732 11.10 50.83 -16.38
N ASN A 733 11.05 51.89 -17.20
CA ASN A 733 11.89 52.02 -18.40
C ASN A 733 13.39 52.25 -18.07
N ASN A 734 13.69 52.77 -16.87
CA ASN A 734 15.02 53.09 -16.35
C ASN A 734 15.29 52.42 -14.98
N ALA A 735 14.54 51.37 -14.66
CA ALA A 735 14.75 50.55 -13.45
C ALA A 735 15.74 49.40 -13.72
N ILE A 736 16.51 49.02 -12.70
CA ILE A 736 17.05 47.67 -12.54
C ILE A 736 16.27 47.03 -11.41
N THR A 737 15.86 45.77 -11.58
CA THR A 737 15.28 44.93 -10.53
C THR A 737 16.15 43.69 -10.39
N VAL A 738 16.58 43.39 -9.16
CA VAL A 738 17.44 42.25 -8.85
C VAL A 738 16.73 41.39 -7.81
N HIS A 739 16.56 40.11 -8.12
CA HIS A 739 16.06 39.09 -7.19
C HIS A 739 17.24 38.29 -6.66
N ALA A 740 17.47 38.28 -5.35
CA ALA A 740 18.49 37.47 -4.69
C ALA A 740 17.87 36.20 -4.11
N ARG A 741 18.62 35.08 -4.18
CA ARG A 741 18.20 33.75 -3.73
C ARG A 741 19.38 33.05 -3.05
N LEU A 742 19.23 32.72 -1.76
CA LEU A 742 20.28 32.13 -0.92
C LEU A 742 19.68 31.10 0.04
N GLY A 743 19.55 29.86 -0.43
CA GLY A 743 18.99 28.74 0.35
C GLY A 743 17.61 29.09 0.89
N GLY A 744 17.44 29.09 2.21
CA GLY A 744 16.18 29.43 2.88
C GLY A 744 15.71 30.89 2.79
N ARG A 745 16.42 31.80 2.10
CA ARG A 745 16.04 33.23 1.98
C ARG A 745 16.06 33.77 0.55
N GLU A 746 15.15 34.70 0.30
CA GLU A 746 15.06 35.50 -0.93
C GLU A 746 14.76 36.98 -0.64
N ASP A 747 15.03 37.87 -1.61
CA ASP A 747 14.81 39.32 -1.52
C ASP A 747 14.77 39.95 -2.92
N THR A 748 14.08 41.08 -3.10
CA THR A 748 13.97 41.79 -4.38
C THR A 748 14.10 43.31 -4.21
N ASP A 749 15.28 43.83 -4.53
CA ASP A 749 15.56 45.27 -4.55
C ASP A 749 15.41 45.84 -5.98
N SER A 750 15.10 47.13 -6.09
CA SER A 750 14.90 47.82 -7.37
C SER A 750 15.36 49.28 -7.34
N VAL A 751 16.38 49.61 -8.13
CA VAL A 751 16.97 50.95 -8.20
C VAL A 751 16.65 51.65 -9.52
N GLN A 752 16.46 52.96 -9.48
CA GLN A 752 16.42 53.79 -10.70
C GLN A 752 17.85 54.15 -11.15
N ILE A 753 18.08 54.10 -12.46
CA ILE A 753 19.19 54.82 -13.10
C ILE A 753 18.61 56.14 -13.66
N PRO A 754 19.14 57.31 -13.24
CA PRO A 754 18.69 58.57 -13.82
C PRO A 754 19.16 58.66 -15.28
N PRO A 755 18.38 59.28 -16.19
CA PRO A 755 18.76 59.40 -17.59
C PRO A 755 20.07 60.20 -17.75
N THR A 756 20.75 59.96 -18.87
CA THR A 756 21.98 60.67 -19.24
C THR A 756 21.72 62.16 -19.44
N SER A 757 22.22 62.98 -18.52
CA SER A 757 22.30 64.43 -18.69
C SER A 757 23.34 64.76 -19.77
N SER A 758 23.10 65.79 -20.59
CA SER A 758 24.05 66.32 -21.59
C SER A 758 25.27 67.04 -20.98
N ARG A 759 25.55 66.75 -19.71
CA ARG A 759 26.67 67.20 -18.87
C ARG A 759 26.93 66.08 -17.86
N ARG A 760 27.75 65.10 -18.23
CA ARG A 760 28.26 64.03 -17.37
C ARG A 760 29.65 63.65 -17.86
#